data_AF-A0A1G7ZAN5-F1
#
_entry.id   AF-A0A1G7ZAN5-F1
#
_cell.length_a   1.000
_cell.length_b   1.000
_cell.length_c   1.000
_cell.angle_alpha   90.00
_cell.angle_beta   90.00
_cell.angle_gamma   90.00
#
_symmetry.space_group_name_H-M   'P 1'
#
loop_
_entity.id
_entity.type
_entity.pdbx_description
1 polymer ?
#
loop_
_entity_poly.entity_id
_entity_poly.type
_entity_poly.pdbx_seq_one_letter_code
_entity_poly.pdbx_strand_id
1 'polypeptide(L)'
;MASIERRAALTDLARAGFSDLASSSDALDELSELSGIARTDLVAAAQRAADPDGAVQACVRIGRRAPDALTHVLAEAGDVAWSLLGASSGYADFFLRHPEELVHLIGAGRMLPSGRTMRESLLESVGADADGFAAASDESAWIALRVRYRRLVALVAAYDLASDDAADVLPEVAAALADAAGAALDASLCAARARAATMFPRDEVAVTRLAVIGMGKTGARELNYVSDVDVIFVAGVAEGAELAEGRAVDIATRLAALTMRGISDVEIEPPLWEVDPNLRPEGKQGALVRTLDSHLSYYARWAKSWEFQALLKARALAGDLELGERYCAAVQPLVWTSSARENFVDSVQRMRERVTDHIPSDEVARQLKLGPGGIRDIEFTVQLLQLVHGLSDEGIRQQSTLGALVALVGEGYIGRTDAAAFGQHYRTLRVMEHRLQLRRLQRTHLMPTTDDELRVLARATGLATDAAGIGAVWERIKLQVREIHIRLFYRPLLSAVAALPADEQGALSSAQAHDRLAAIGFRDPAGTLRHIGALTSGLSRKATIQRHLMPVMIRWFADGVDPDYGMVSFRRISERLGDTPWFLRMLRDSSGAAERLTHVLSGSRYAADLMEWIPEAAAWLDSSEQLRPRSGFALQQEARAIQARHESIGDAMRSVRALRRRELLRLALGGLLGELTIAELSQGLTSISEVTIQATLRAVWREVVPPEDDALDFAVIAMGRFGGAELGFGSDADVIYVYDANGVPAQRAQELALKIVQGLRTHSEDQRAPFDLDAGLRPEGRNGPMVRSLDSYAEYYRRWSLSWEAQALLRARGVAGSVTLIGRFMALADDLRYPLHPDPQGLREIKRIKARVENERLPQGVDRSRHLKLGPGGLSDVEWLVQLLQLQHAADVEGLRTTSTTAALEAARGAGLVPDDAAERLAEAWWLASRLRSANTLLSGQTSDVLPSDRGKLDGIGRLLEYEPRSATQVEEDWLRTARRARRAFENLFYG
;
A
#
# COMPACT_ATOMS: atom_id res chain seq x y z
N MET A 1 -37.17 56.59 0.52
CA MET A 1 -37.65 55.53 1.42
C MET A 1 -37.46 54.14 0.81
N ALA A 2 -37.99 53.85 -0.39
CA ALA A 2 -37.89 52.52 -1.04
C ALA A 2 -36.48 51.89 -1.12
N SER A 3 -35.41 52.66 -1.35
CA SER A 3 -34.03 52.13 -1.39
C SER A 3 -33.46 51.75 -0.02
N ILE A 4 -33.93 52.37 1.07
CA ILE A 4 -33.47 52.11 2.45
C ILE A 4 -34.22 50.87 2.98
N GLU A 5 -35.53 50.79 2.73
CA GLU A 5 -36.36 49.61 3.03
C GLU A 5 -35.86 48.36 2.29
N ARG A 6 -35.49 48.49 1.00
CA ARG A 6 -34.93 47.37 0.23
C ARG A 6 -33.57 46.90 0.75
N ARG A 7 -32.71 47.79 1.26
CA ARG A 7 -31.43 47.43 1.88
C ARG A 7 -31.61 46.75 3.25
N ALA A 8 -32.55 47.22 4.07
CA ALA A 8 -32.89 46.58 5.34
C ALA A 8 -33.43 45.15 5.11
N ALA A 9 -34.34 44.98 4.14
CA ALA A 9 -34.88 43.67 3.77
C ALA A 9 -33.81 42.68 3.31
N LEU A 10 -32.84 43.09 2.49
CA LEU A 10 -31.73 42.22 2.05
C LEU A 10 -30.79 41.85 3.21
N THR A 11 -30.62 42.74 4.20
CA THR A 11 -29.80 42.46 5.40
C THR A 11 -30.46 41.40 6.28
N ASP A 12 -31.78 41.43 6.41
CA ASP A 12 -32.53 40.44 7.18
C ASP A 12 -32.53 39.06 6.51
N LEU A 13 -32.55 39.01 5.17
CA LEU A 13 -32.36 37.75 4.42
C LEU A 13 -30.96 37.16 4.64
N ALA A 14 -29.92 37.97 4.60
CA ALA A 14 -28.56 37.50 4.88
C ALA A 14 -28.45 36.92 6.30
N ARG A 15 -29.10 37.55 7.30
CA ARG A 15 -29.18 37.02 8.67
C ARG A 15 -29.97 35.72 8.78
N ALA A 16 -31.01 35.56 7.96
CA ALA A 16 -31.77 34.33 7.90
C ALA A 16 -31.02 33.17 7.20
N GLY A 17 -29.87 33.46 6.57
CA GLY A 17 -28.97 32.47 5.98
C GLY A 17 -29.07 32.33 4.45
N PHE A 18 -29.76 33.26 3.78
CA PHE A 18 -29.83 33.33 2.33
C PHE A 18 -28.50 33.84 1.74
N SER A 19 -28.07 33.26 0.64
CA SER A 19 -26.87 33.67 -0.11
C SER A 19 -27.21 34.41 -1.41
N ASP A 20 -28.30 34.05 -2.10
CA ASP A 20 -28.79 34.73 -3.30
C ASP A 20 -29.93 35.69 -2.95
N LEU A 21 -29.57 36.79 -2.31
CA LEU A 21 -30.53 37.70 -1.66
C LEU A 21 -31.58 38.29 -2.63
N ALA A 22 -31.21 38.53 -3.89
CA ALA A 22 -32.12 39.13 -4.87
C ALA A 22 -33.16 38.11 -5.37
N SER A 23 -32.68 36.95 -5.83
CA SER A 23 -33.55 35.87 -6.32
C SER A 23 -34.45 35.33 -5.21
N SER A 24 -33.90 35.14 -4.02
CA SER A 24 -34.65 34.66 -2.86
C SER A 24 -35.64 35.69 -2.35
N SER A 25 -35.38 37.00 -2.51
CA SER A 25 -36.38 38.02 -2.19
C SER A 25 -37.59 37.91 -3.11
N ASP A 26 -37.38 37.78 -4.42
CA ASP A 26 -38.49 37.69 -5.38
C ASP A 26 -39.29 36.38 -5.18
N ALA A 27 -38.59 35.27 -4.90
CA ALA A 27 -39.23 33.98 -4.59
C ALA A 27 -40.06 34.01 -3.29
N LEU A 28 -39.63 34.76 -2.28
CA LEU A 28 -40.40 34.93 -1.03
C LEU A 28 -41.66 35.77 -1.24
N ASP A 29 -41.64 36.78 -2.11
CA ASP A 29 -42.83 37.55 -2.46
C ASP A 29 -43.84 36.66 -3.17
N GLU A 30 -43.39 35.89 -4.16
CA GLU A 30 -44.25 34.93 -4.87
C GLU A 30 -44.80 33.86 -3.93
N LEU A 31 -43.97 33.30 -3.04
CA LEU A 31 -44.44 32.30 -2.08
C LEU A 31 -45.49 32.88 -1.11
N SER A 32 -45.35 34.15 -0.71
CA SER A 32 -46.33 34.85 0.12
C SER A 32 -47.67 35.00 -0.61
N GLU A 33 -47.65 35.32 -1.91
CA GLU A 33 -48.85 35.38 -2.75
C GLU A 33 -49.51 34.01 -2.95
N LEU A 34 -48.72 32.97 -3.22
CA LEU A 34 -49.22 31.61 -3.44
C LEU A 34 -49.82 30.96 -2.19
N SER A 35 -49.22 31.23 -1.02
CA SER A 35 -49.61 30.59 0.25
C SER A 35 -50.55 31.42 1.12
N GLY A 36 -50.63 32.73 0.89
CA GLY A 36 -51.34 33.66 1.79
C GLY A 36 -50.66 33.85 3.16
N ILE A 37 -49.46 33.30 3.37
CA ILE A 37 -48.66 33.48 4.60
C ILE A 37 -47.85 34.77 4.46
N ALA A 38 -47.78 35.56 5.54
CA ALA A 38 -47.03 36.82 5.53
C ALA A 38 -45.53 36.58 5.28
N ARG A 39 -44.93 37.42 4.43
CA ARG A 39 -43.49 37.36 4.10
C ARG A 39 -42.59 37.30 5.34
N THR A 40 -42.91 38.04 6.40
CA THR A 40 -42.14 38.05 7.65
C THR A 40 -42.09 36.67 8.32
N ASP A 41 -43.20 35.93 8.27
CA ASP A 41 -43.31 34.60 8.88
C ASP A 41 -42.57 33.57 8.04
N LEU A 42 -42.63 33.69 6.70
CA LEU A 42 -41.84 32.86 5.78
C LEU A 42 -40.33 33.05 5.99
N VAL A 43 -39.86 34.29 6.15
CA VAL A 43 -38.44 34.58 6.43
C VAL A 43 -38.01 34.01 7.79
N ALA A 44 -38.86 34.12 8.81
CA ALA A 44 -38.58 33.54 10.13
C ALA A 44 -38.49 32.00 10.07
N ALA A 45 -39.41 31.35 9.35
CA ALA A 45 -39.42 29.90 9.20
C ALA A 45 -38.21 29.38 8.37
N ALA A 46 -37.80 30.12 7.34
CA ALA A 46 -36.67 29.78 6.49
C ALA A 46 -35.33 29.71 7.25
N GLN A 47 -35.21 30.31 8.43
CA GLN A 47 -33.99 30.23 9.26
C GLN A 47 -33.65 28.80 9.67
N ARG A 48 -34.65 27.91 9.74
CA ARG A 48 -34.48 26.48 10.06
C ARG A 48 -33.90 25.68 8.89
N ALA A 49 -34.00 26.18 7.67
CA ALA A 49 -33.45 25.52 6.50
C ALA A 49 -31.92 25.56 6.51
N ALA A 50 -31.30 24.43 6.17
CA ALA A 50 -29.86 24.38 5.94
C ALA A 50 -29.46 25.20 4.69
N ASP A 51 -30.28 25.11 3.64
CA ASP A 51 -30.22 25.92 2.41
C ASP A 51 -31.56 26.68 2.24
N PRO A 52 -31.68 27.90 2.79
CA PRO A 52 -32.90 28.71 2.68
C PRO A 52 -33.25 29.09 1.23
N ASP A 53 -32.23 29.36 0.40
CA ASP A 53 -32.39 29.69 -1.02
C ASP A 53 -33.00 28.49 -1.78
N GLY A 54 -32.45 27.29 -1.60
CA GLY A 54 -33.00 26.07 -2.17
C GLY A 54 -34.43 25.75 -1.67
N ALA A 55 -34.68 25.95 -0.38
CA ALA A 55 -35.97 25.68 0.24
C ALA A 55 -37.09 26.59 -0.31
N VAL A 56 -36.86 27.90 -0.41
CA VAL A 56 -37.88 28.81 -0.92
C VAL A 56 -38.21 28.52 -2.38
N GLN A 57 -37.19 28.24 -3.20
CA GLN A 57 -37.39 27.86 -4.60
C GLN A 57 -38.17 26.55 -4.73
N ALA A 58 -37.89 25.57 -3.87
CA ALA A 58 -38.67 24.33 -3.80
C ALA A 58 -40.14 24.60 -3.47
N CYS A 59 -40.40 25.40 -2.42
CA CYS A 59 -41.75 25.79 -2.02
C CYS A 59 -42.50 26.50 -3.16
N VAL A 60 -41.89 27.47 -3.84
CA VAL A 60 -42.52 28.15 -4.99
C VAL A 60 -42.88 27.17 -6.10
N ARG A 61 -41.94 26.28 -6.50
CA ARG A 61 -42.21 25.30 -7.57
C ARG A 61 -43.36 24.37 -7.21
N ILE A 62 -43.42 23.89 -5.97
CA ILE A 62 -44.50 23.04 -5.48
C ILE A 62 -45.82 23.83 -5.40
N GLY A 63 -45.78 25.05 -4.88
CA GLY A 63 -46.95 25.92 -4.70
C GLY A 63 -47.61 26.32 -6.02
N ARG A 64 -46.83 26.54 -7.08
CA ARG A 64 -47.36 26.75 -8.44
C ARG A 64 -48.20 25.57 -8.94
N ARG A 65 -47.89 24.35 -8.51
CA ARG A 65 -48.59 23.12 -8.91
C ARG A 65 -49.74 22.76 -7.97
N ALA A 66 -49.55 22.93 -6.66
CA ALA A 66 -50.49 22.52 -5.63
C ALA A 66 -50.50 23.52 -4.45
N PRO A 67 -51.08 24.73 -4.64
CA PRO A 67 -51.01 25.81 -3.66
C PRO A 67 -51.70 25.44 -2.34
N ASP A 68 -52.87 24.79 -2.40
CA ASP A 68 -53.63 24.40 -1.20
C ASP A 68 -52.87 23.39 -0.33
N ALA A 69 -52.27 22.38 -0.96
CA ALA A 69 -51.50 21.35 -0.26
C ALA A 69 -50.26 21.93 0.43
N LEU A 70 -49.53 22.79 -0.29
CA LEU A 70 -48.36 23.47 0.27
C LEU A 70 -48.76 24.40 1.43
N THR A 71 -49.80 25.21 1.24
CA THR A 71 -50.28 26.17 2.25
C THR A 71 -50.66 25.46 3.53
N HIS A 72 -51.40 24.36 3.43
CA HIS A 72 -51.80 23.57 4.58
C HIS A 72 -50.59 23.03 5.36
N VAL A 73 -49.58 22.54 4.65
CA VAL A 73 -48.37 21.98 5.28
C VAL A 73 -47.46 23.05 5.83
N LEU A 74 -47.32 24.21 5.19
CA LEU A 74 -46.56 25.33 5.75
C LEU A 74 -47.21 25.89 7.02
N ALA A 75 -48.54 25.87 7.11
CA ALA A 75 -49.27 26.29 8.31
C ALA A 75 -49.15 25.29 9.47
N GLU A 76 -49.32 23.99 9.21
CA GLU A 76 -49.38 22.95 10.25
C GLU A 76 -48.02 22.32 10.60
N ALA A 77 -47.09 22.32 9.64
CA ALA A 77 -45.80 21.63 9.73
C ALA A 77 -44.66 22.40 9.04
N GLY A 78 -44.74 23.74 9.04
CA GLY A 78 -43.76 24.61 8.39
C GLY A 78 -42.32 24.28 8.78
N ASP A 79 -42.05 24.07 10.07
CA ASP A 79 -40.71 23.75 10.57
C ASP A 79 -40.12 22.48 9.91
N VAL A 80 -40.93 21.44 9.77
CA VAL A 80 -40.52 20.18 9.13
C VAL A 80 -40.31 20.38 7.63
N ALA A 81 -41.24 21.09 6.98
CA ALA A 81 -41.18 21.36 5.54
C ALA A 81 -39.92 22.18 5.18
N TRP A 82 -39.64 23.26 5.91
CA TRP A 82 -38.46 24.10 5.68
C TRP A 82 -37.15 23.34 5.95
N SER A 83 -37.08 22.54 7.02
CA SER A 83 -35.91 21.71 7.30
C SER A 83 -35.67 20.66 6.21
N LEU A 84 -36.71 19.94 5.79
CA LEU A 84 -36.57 18.87 4.80
C LEU A 84 -36.26 19.42 3.40
N LEU A 85 -36.99 20.44 2.94
CA LEU A 85 -36.79 21.04 1.61
C LEU A 85 -35.48 21.83 1.54
N GLY A 86 -35.04 22.42 2.66
CA GLY A 86 -33.74 23.07 2.77
C GLY A 86 -32.56 22.11 2.95
N ALA A 87 -32.82 20.86 3.34
CA ALA A 87 -31.79 19.83 3.40
C ALA A 87 -31.74 18.99 2.12
N SER A 88 -32.81 18.93 1.32
CA SER A 88 -32.93 18.01 0.18
C SER A 88 -33.70 18.57 -1.01
N SER A 89 -32.97 18.89 -2.08
CA SER A 89 -33.57 19.15 -3.39
C SER A 89 -34.19 17.88 -3.99
N GLY A 90 -33.69 16.70 -3.62
CA GLY A 90 -34.28 15.43 -4.05
C GLY A 90 -35.71 15.23 -3.52
N TYR A 91 -35.97 15.62 -2.27
CA TYR A 91 -37.34 15.63 -1.74
C TYR A 91 -38.20 16.75 -2.31
N ALA A 92 -37.63 17.91 -2.62
CA ALA A 92 -38.35 18.94 -3.37
C ALA A 92 -38.87 18.40 -4.72
N ASP A 93 -38.04 17.66 -5.46
CA ASP A 93 -38.43 17.07 -6.73
C ASP A 93 -39.42 15.90 -6.56
N PHE A 94 -39.38 15.18 -5.44
CA PHE A 94 -40.41 14.18 -5.09
C PHE A 94 -41.76 14.82 -4.83
N PHE A 95 -41.85 15.81 -3.94
CA PHE A 95 -43.12 16.49 -3.64
C PHE A 95 -43.64 17.34 -4.80
N LEU A 96 -42.77 17.79 -5.71
CA LEU A 96 -43.22 18.40 -6.96
C LEU A 96 -43.94 17.38 -7.86
N ARG A 97 -43.53 16.11 -7.86
CA ARG A 97 -44.17 15.04 -8.63
C ARG A 97 -45.43 14.50 -7.92
N HIS A 98 -45.38 14.42 -6.59
CA HIS A 98 -46.41 13.88 -5.69
C HIS A 98 -46.80 14.88 -4.59
N PRO A 99 -47.46 16.01 -4.92
CA PRO A 99 -47.83 17.03 -3.93
C PRO A 99 -48.82 16.50 -2.89
N GLU A 100 -49.61 15.47 -3.20
CA GLU A 100 -50.51 14.80 -2.27
C GLU A 100 -49.79 14.18 -1.07
N GLU A 101 -48.52 13.80 -1.23
CA GLU A 101 -47.74 13.16 -0.17
C GLU A 101 -47.26 14.17 0.90
N LEU A 102 -47.34 15.48 0.63
CA LEU A 102 -46.94 16.54 1.56
C LEU A 102 -47.72 16.47 2.88
N VAL A 103 -48.98 16.05 2.86
CA VAL A 103 -49.84 15.95 4.05
C VAL A 103 -49.23 15.05 5.13
N HIS A 104 -48.37 14.11 4.75
CA HIS A 104 -47.72 13.19 5.69
C HIS A 104 -46.57 13.83 6.47
N LEU A 105 -46.14 15.05 6.12
CA LEU A 105 -45.23 15.83 6.94
C LEU A 105 -45.92 16.39 8.20
N ILE A 106 -47.26 16.46 8.21
CA ILE A 106 -48.02 16.89 9.38
C ILE A 106 -47.89 15.83 10.48
N GLY A 107 -47.34 16.25 11.62
CA GLY A 107 -47.03 15.35 12.75
C GLY A 107 -45.71 14.57 12.62
N ALA A 108 -44.95 14.76 11.53
CA ALA A 108 -43.62 14.19 11.38
C ALA A 108 -42.59 14.90 12.29
N GLY A 109 -41.36 14.36 12.34
CA GLY A 109 -40.25 14.96 13.10
C GLY A 109 -40.17 14.58 14.58
N ARG A 110 -41.19 13.91 15.14
CA ARG A 110 -41.23 13.57 16.58
C ARG A 110 -40.86 12.14 16.90
N MET A 111 -41.24 11.18 16.05
CA MET A 111 -41.01 9.76 16.26
C MET A 111 -40.66 9.07 14.96
N LEU A 112 -39.78 8.07 15.03
CA LEU A 112 -39.48 7.20 13.91
C LEU A 112 -40.61 6.17 13.72
N PRO A 113 -40.99 5.87 12.46
CA PRO A 113 -41.88 4.75 12.18
C PRO A 113 -41.20 3.43 12.57
N SER A 114 -41.95 2.51 13.19
CA SER A 114 -41.42 1.19 13.52
C SER A 114 -41.20 0.35 12.25
N GLY A 115 -40.24 -0.58 12.28
CA GLY A 115 -40.01 -1.50 11.16
C GLY A 115 -41.27 -2.28 10.75
N ARG A 116 -42.09 -2.67 11.72
CA ARG A 116 -43.40 -3.31 11.47
C ARG A 116 -44.36 -2.39 10.71
N THR A 117 -44.50 -1.15 11.17
CA THR A 117 -45.38 -0.15 10.51
C THR A 117 -44.93 0.14 9.09
N MET A 118 -43.63 0.24 8.85
CA MET A 118 -43.08 0.46 7.50
C MET A 118 -43.38 -0.73 6.59
N ARG A 119 -43.19 -1.96 7.09
CA ARG A 119 -43.53 -3.19 6.37
C ARG A 119 -45.00 -3.27 6.01
N GLU A 120 -45.88 -3.07 6.99
CA GLU A 120 -47.34 -3.06 6.78
C GLU A 120 -47.73 -2.01 5.72
N SER A 121 -47.19 -0.80 5.81
CA SER A 121 -47.54 0.28 4.85
C SER A 121 -47.03 0.02 3.43
N LEU A 122 -45.84 -0.58 3.27
CA LEU A 122 -45.32 -0.92 1.95
C LEU A 122 -46.05 -2.11 1.33
N LEU A 123 -46.41 -3.14 2.12
CA LEU A 123 -47.25 -4.25 1.66
C LEU A 123 -48.65 -3.77 1.27
N GLU A 124 -49.23 -2.85 2.03
CA GLU A 124 -50.51 -2.21 1.69
C GLU A 124 -50.44 -1.46 0.35
N SER A 125 -49.33 -0.76 0.07
CA SER A 125 -49.18 0.01 -1.18
C SER A 125 -49.23 -0.83 -2.45
N VAL A 126 -48.89 -2.13 -2.36
CA VAL A 126 -48.97 -3.08 -3.48
C VAL A 126 -50.22 -3.97 -3.41
N GLY A 127 -51.07 -3.78 -2.40
CA GLY A 127 -52.24 -4.62 -2.15
C GLY A 127 -51.87 -6.08 -1.91
N ALA A 128 -50.82 -6.36 -1.12
CA ALA A 128 -50.37 -7.71 -0.86
C ALA A 128 -51.45 -8.57 -0.18
N ASP A 129 -51.72 -9.76 -0.73
CA ASP A 129 -52.63 -10.74 -0.14
C ASP A 129 -51.92 -11.64 0.91
N ALA A 130 -52.70 -12.53 1.55
CA ALA A 130 -52.19 -13.43 2.59
C ALA A 130 -51.14 -14.43 2.08
N ASP A 131 -51.15 -14.74 0.79
CA ASP A 131 -50.17 -15.63 0.14
C ASP A 131 -48.95 -14.85 -0.37
N GLY A 132 -48.90 -13.54 -0.12
CA GLY A 132 -47.79 -12.66 -0.48
C GLY A 132 -47.76 -12.27 -1.94
N PHE A 133 -48.89 -12.18 -2.63
CA PHE A 133 -48.99 -11.67 -4.01
C PHE A 133 -49.54 -10.24 -4.01
N ALA A 134 -48.96 -9.35 -4.81
CA ALA A 134 -49.53 -8.02 -5.04
C ALA A 134 -50.85 -8.11 -5.81
N ALA A 135 -51.71 -7.09 -5.63
CA ALA A 135 -53.00 -7.01 -6.31
C ALA A 135 -52.88 -6.84 -7.83
N ALA A 136 -51.81 -6.20 -8.30
CA ALA A 136 -51.49 -6.00 -9.71
C ALA A 136 -50.22 -6.75 -10.11
N SER A 137 -50.19 -7.26 -11.35
CA SER A 137 -49.02 -7.94 -11.94
C SER A 137 -48.25 -7.09 -12.95
N ASP A 138 -48.64 -5.82 -13.12
CA ASP A 138 -47.96 -4.83 -13.95
C ASP A 138 -47.05 -3.91 -13.10
N GLU A 139 -46.44 -2.92 -13.75
CA GLU A 139 -45.49 -1.99 -13.15
C GLU A 139 -46.13 -1.06 -12.09
N SER A 140 -47.46 -0.97 -12.01
CA SER A 140 -48.16 -0.06 -11.09
C SER A 140 -47.88 -0.37 -9.62
N ALA A 141 -47.73 -1.65 -9.27
CA ALA A 141 -47.36 -2.08 -7.92
C ALA A 141 -45.97 -1.57 -7.51
N TRP A 142 -44.98 -1.65 -8.42
CA TRP A 142 -43.64 -1.12 -8.14
C TRP A 142 -43.62 0.40 -8.06
N ILE A 143 -44.43 1.09 -8.86
CA ILE A 143 -44.56 2.56 -8.78
C ILE A 143 -45.16 2.97 -7.41
N ALA A 144 -46.26 2.33 -7.00
CA ALA A 144 -46.92 2.62 -5.71
C ALA A 144 -45.97 2.36 -4.51
N LEU A 145 -45.23 1.25 -4.57
CA LEU A 145 -44.16 0.93 -3.62
C LEU A 145 -43.12 2.05 -3.52
N ARG A 146 -42.60 2.54 -4.65
CA ARG A 146 -41.54 3.55 -4.68
C ARG A 146 -42.00 4.89 -4.10
N VAL A 147 -43.23 5.31 -4.41
CA VAL A 147 -43.84 6.52 -3.83
C VAL A 147 -43.98 6.35 -2.31
N ARG A 148 -44.53 5.20 -1.87
CA ARG A 148 -44.70 4.90 -0.45
C ARG A 148 -43.38 4.85 0.31
N TYR A 149 -42.33 4.28 -0.29
CA TYR A 149 -41.00 4.23 0.31
C TYR A 149 -40.44 5.64 0.52
N ARG A 150 -40.49 6.50 -0.50
CA ARG A 150 -39.99 7.88 -0.40
C ARG A 150 -40.71 8.67 0.67
N ARG A 151 -42.03 8.50 0.80
CA ARG A 151 -42.80 9.05 1.93
C ARG A 151 -42.25 8.58 3.28
N LEU A 152 -42.07 7.27 3.48
CA LEU A 152 -41.60 6.75 4.77
C LEU A 152 -40.19 7.26 5.11
N VAL A 153 -39.29 7.30 4.12
CA VAL A 153 -37.94 7.86 4.30
C VAL A 153 -38.00 9.38 4.54
N ALA A 154 -39.01 10.10 4.03
CA ALA A 154 -39.21 11.52 4.34
C ALA A 154 -39.56 11.72 5.83
N LEU A 155 -40.33 10.80 6.43
CA LEU A 155 -40.62 10.82 7.87
C LEU A 155 -39.37 10.56 8.71
N VAL A 156 -38.51 9.63 8.25
CA VAL A 156 -37.21 9.37 8.88
C VAL A 156 -36.30 10.60 8.77
N ALA A 157 -36.23 11.21 7.59
CA ALA A 157 -35.48 12.44 7.34
C ALA A 157 -35.98 13.62 8.18
N ALA A 158 -37.31 13.77 8.32
CA ALA A 158 -37.89 14.78 9.18
C ALA A 158 -37.48 14.61 10.64
N TYR A 159 -37.48 13.38 11.17
CA TYR A 159 -37.02 13.09 12.54
C TYR A 159 -35.53 13.39 12.71
N ASP A 160 -34.71 12.91 11.78
CA ASP A 160 -33.26 13.08 11.79
C ASP A 160 -32.85 14.57 11.70
N LEU A 161 -33.51 15.36 10.85
CA LEU A 161 -33.26 16.80 10.70
C LEU A 161 -33.80 17.66 11.85
N ALA A 162 -34.85 17.19 12.54
CA ALA A 162 -35.44 17.90 13.67
C ALA A 162 -34.73 17.62 15.01
N SER A 163 -33.79 16.68 15.05
CA SER A 163 -33.08 16.29 16.26
C SER A 163 -32.01 17.30 16.66
N ASP A 164 -31.97 17.67 17.94
CA ASP A 164 -30.98 18.61 18.48
C ASP A 164 -29.54 18.07 18.40
N ASP A 165 -29.37 16.75 18.58
CA ASP A 165 -28.11 16.04 18.37
C ASP A 165 -28.31 14.88 17.39
N ALA A 166 -28.04 15.16 16.11
CA ALA A 166 -28.13 14.17 15.04
C ALA A 166 -27.15 12.99 15.23
N ALA A 167 -26.04 13.18 15.94
CA ALA A 167 -25.09 12.10 16.17
C ALA A 167 -25.64 11.08 17.17
N ASP A 168 -26.38 11.53 18.18
CA ASP A 168 -26.96 10.66 19.21
C ASP A 168 -28.05 9.74 18.63
N VAL A 169 -28.97 10.31 17.84
CA VAL A 169 -30.11 9.57 17.24
C VAL A 169 -29.75 8.79 15.97
N LEU A 170 -28.52 8.93 15.48
CA LEU A 170 -28.06 8.28 14.25
C LEU A 170 -28.30 6.75 14.26
N PRO A 171 -28.02 5.99 15.35
CA PRO A 171 -28.22 4.54 15.35
C PRO A 171 -29.68 4.16 15.08
N GLU A 172 -30.66 4.86 15.68
CA GLU A 172 -32.07 4.61 15.43
C GLU A 172 -32.47 4.97 13.99
N VAL A 173 -31.98 6.10 13.48
CA VAL A 173 -32.22 6.53 12.09
C VAL A 173 -31.68 5.49 11.09
N ALA A 174 -30.43 5.07 11.26
CA ALA A 174 -29.79 4.10 10.37
C ALA A 174 -30.48 2.72 10.43
N ALA A 175 -30.99 2.33 11.59
CA ALA A 175 -31.77 1.12 11.75
C ALA A 175 -33.14 1.24 11.06
N ALA A 176 -33.84 2.36 11.18
CA ALA A 176 -35.10 2.62 10.51
C ALA A 176 -34.94 2.60 8.98
N LEU A 177 -33.86 3.18 8.45
CA LEU A 177 -33.54 3.11 7.01
C LEU A 177 -33.31 1.66 6.55
N ALA A 178 -32.59 0.86 7.33
CA ALA A 178 -32.35 -0.55 7.03
C ALA A 178 -33.64 -1.37 7.05
N ASP A 179 -34.55 -1.08 7.98
CA ASP A 179 -35.84 -1.76 8.08
C ASP A 179 -36.80 -1.31 6.95
N ALA A 180 -36.76 -0.03 6.55
CA ALA A 180 -37.49 0.47 5.38
C ALA A 180 -37.01 -0.22 4.09
N ALA A 181 -35.71 -0.47 3.96
CA ALA A 181 -35.15 -1.19 2.81
C ALA A 181 -35.63 -2.65 2.77
N GLY A 182 -35.64 -3.35 3.92
CA GLY A 182 -36.20 -4.70 4.02
C GLY A 182 -37.70 -4.74 3.68
N ALA A 183 -38.47 -3.80 4.20
CA ALA A 183 -39.89 -3.65 3.89
C ALA A 183 -40.15 -3.38 2.39
N ALA A 184 -39.28 -2.60 1.74
CA ALA A 184 -39.39 -2.35 0.30
C ALA A 184 -39.11 -3.60 -0.53
N LEU A 185 -38.13 -4.41 -0.11
CA LEU A 185 -37.83 -5.70 -0.73
C LEU A 185 -38.97 -6.70 -0.56
N ASP A 186 -39.61 -6.74 0.61
CA ASP A 186 -40.80 -7.57 0.85
C ASP A 186 -41.95 -7.22 -0.11
N ALA A 187 -42.30 -5.93 -0.20
CA ALA A 187 -43.38 -5.50 -1.08
C ALA A 187 -43.01 -5.61 -2.57
N SER A 188 -41.75 -5.41 -2.95
CA SER A 188 -41.27 -5.71 -4.30
C SER A 188 -41.33 -7.22 -4.62
N LEU A 189 -41.04 -8.09 -3.63
CA LEU A 189 -41.19 -9.54 -3.77
C LEU A 189 -42.65 -9.94 -3.98
N CYS A 190 -43.62 -9.27 -3.33
CA CYS A 190 -45.03 -9.50 -3.59
C CYS A 190 -45.44 -9.16 -5.03
N ALA A 191 -44.96 -8.04 -5.56
CA ALA A 191 -45.14 -7.68 -6.96
C ALA A 191 -44.42 -8.66 -7.90
N ALA A 192 -43.22 -9.11 -7.55
CA ALA A 192 -42.48 -10.13 -8.28
C ALA A 192 -43.23 -11.48 -8.32
N ARG A 193 -43.89 -11.88 -7.22
CA ARG A 193 -44.73 -13.08 -7.15
C ARG A 193 -45.95 -12.97 -8.07
N ALA A 194 -46.66 -11.83 -8.05
CA ALA A 194 -47.77 -11.58 -8.96
C ALA A 194 -47.34 -11.63 -10.44
N ARG A 195 -46.18 -11.06 -10.77
CA ARG A 195 -45.61 -11.14 -12.12
C ARG A 195 -45.15 -12.55 -12.48
N ALA A 196 -44.50 -13.25 -11.56
CA ALA A 196 -44.02 -14.63 -11.77
C ALA A 196 -45.16 -15.63 -11.99
N ALA A 197 -46.33 -15.41 -11.38
CA ALA A 197 -47.54 -16.21 -11.60
C ALA A 197 -48.09 -16.11 -13.05
N THR A 198 -47.60 -15.17 -13.86
CA THR A 198 -47.89 -15.13 -15.31
C THR A 198 -46.98 -16.05 -16.13
N MET A 199 -45.89 -16.54 -15.54
CA MET A 199 -44.86 -17.38 -16.17
C MET A 199 -44.79 -18.80 -15.59
N PHE A 200 -45.18 -18.96 -14.33
CA PHE A 200 -45.19 -20.22 -13.58
C PHE A 200 -46.56 -20.43 -12.93
N PRO A 201 -46.95 -21.69 -12.64
CA PRO A 201 -48.16 -21.96 -11.87
C PRO A 201 -48.14 -21.24 -10.51
N ARG A 202 -49.26 -20.59 -10.15
CA ARG A 202 -49.34 -19.76 -8.94
C ARG A 202 -49.07 -20.56 -7.66
N ASP A 203 -49.51 -21.81 -7.62
CA ASP A 203 -49.25 -22.77 -6.54
C ASP A 203 -47.76 -23.11 -6.42
N GLU A 204 -47.05 -23.35 -7.53
CA GLU A 204 -45.58 -23.53 -7.51
C GLU A 204 -44.86 -22.28 -6.98
N VAL A 205 -45.32 -21.08 -7.39
CA VAL A 205 -44.76 -19.81 -6.89
C VAL A 205 -45.03 -19.65 -5.40
N ALA A 206 -46.25 -19.92 -4.94
CA ALA A 206 -46.66 -19.78 -3.55
C ALA A 206 -45.82 -20.66 -2.60
N VAL A 207 -45.53 -21.91 -3.00
CA VAL A 207 -44.72 -22.84 -2.18
C VAL A 207 -43.20 -22.61 -2.32
N THR A 208 -42.75 -21.78 -3.27
CA THR A 208 -41.33 -21.43 -3.39
C THR A 208 -40.93 -20.38 -2.36
N ARG A 209 -40.01 -20.75 -1.45
CA ARG A 209 -39.44 -19.84 -0.45
C ARG A 209 -38.22 -19.12 -1.03
N LEU A 210 -38.16 -17.81 -0.82
CA LEU A 210 -37.00 -16.98 -1.14
C LEU A 210 -36.69 -16.13 0.09
N ALA A 211 -35.50 -16.29 0.65
CA ALA A 211 -34.98 -15.42 1.70
C ALA A 211 -33.96 -14.44 1.11
N VAL A 212 -34.03 -13.19 1.56
CA VAL A 212 -33.06 -12.14 1.24
C VAL A 212 -32.23 -11.85 2.48
N ILE A 213 -30.94 -12.13 2.41
CA ILE A 213 -29.99 -11.88 3.48
C ILE A 213 -29.37 -10.50 3.25
N GLY A 214 -29.61 -9.56 4.15
CA GLY A 214 -28.96 -8.26 4.13
C GLY A 214 -27.52 -8.37 4.60
N MET A 215 -26.61 -7.75 3.85
CA MET A 215 -25.18 -7.74 4.11
C MET A 215 -24.72 -6.32 4.43
N GLY A 216 -23.44 -6.16 4.81
CA GLY A 216 -22.82 -4.85 4.98
C GLY A 216 -23.58 -3.95 5.97
N LYS A 217 -23.76 -2.67 5.61
CA LYS A 217 -24.46 -1.69 6.46
C LYS A 217 -25.93 -2.05 6.67
N THR A 218 -26.63 -2.59 5.66
CA THR A 218 -28.03 -3.00 5.79
C THR A 218 -28.19 -4.16 6.77
N GLY A 219 -27.30 -5.15 6.68
CA GLY A 219 -27.30 -6.30 7.58
C GLY A 219 -27.02 -5.90 9.03
N ALA A 220 -26.10 -4.97 9.25
CA ALA A 220 -25.79 -4.44 10.59
C ALA A 220 -26.81 -3.43 11.16
N ARG A 221 -27.89 -3.10 10.43
CA ARG A 221 -28.83 -2.01 10.78
C ARG A 221 -28.16 -0.63 10.91
N GLU A 222 -27.19 -0.38 10.02
CA GLU A 222 -26.38 0.83 9.97
C GLU A 222 -26.51 1.50 8.59
N LEU A 223 -27.68 1.46 7.94
CA LEU A 223 -27.85 1.90 6.55
C LEU A 223 -27.82 3.44 6.41
N ASN A 224 -27.48 3.93 5.21
CA ASN A 224 -27.52 5.36 4.85
C ASN A 224 -28.79 5.69 4.05
N TYR A 225 -29.08 6.99 3.84
CA TYR A 225 -30.21 7.41 3.00
C TYR A 225 -30.15 6.87 1.57
N VAL A 226 -28.95 6.84 0.98
CA VAL A 226 -28.74 6.34 -0.39
C VAL A 226 -27.48 5.49 -0.42
N SER A 227 -27.68 4.20 -0.21
CA SER A 227 -26.65 3.17 -0.29
C SER A 227 -27.16 2.00 -1.10
N ASP A 228 -26.27 1.36 -1.85
CA ASP A 228 -26.50 0.03 -2.38
C ASP A 228 -26.87 -0.88 -1.20
N VAL A 229 -27.85 -1.76 -1.41
CA VAL A 229 -28.25 -2.76 -0.44
C VAL A 229 -27.67 -4.09 -0.89
N ASP A 230 -26.54 -4.42 -0.27
CA ASP A 230 -25.85 -5.67 -0.49
C ASP A 230 -26.69 -6.85 0.00
N VAL A 231 -26.95 -7.84 -0.85
CA VAL A 231 -27.79 -9.00 -0.52
C VAL A 231 -27.21 -10.34 -0.93
N ILE A 232 -27.66 -11.41 -0.28
CA ILE A 232 -27.53 -12.79 -0.75
C ILE A 232 -28.93 -13.41 -0.79
N PHE A 233 -29.23 -14.14 -1.87
CA PHE A 233 -30.52 -14.82 -2.04
C PHE A 233 -30.42 -16.31 -1.75
N VAL A 234 -31.34 -16.81 -0.93
CA VAL A 234 -31.40 -18.23 -0.54
C VAL A 234 -32.76 -18.79 -0.94
N ALA A 235 -32.75 -19.88 -1.71
CA ALA A 235 -33.97 -20.59 -2.11
C ALA A 235 -34.29 -21.74 -1.15
N GLY A 236 -35.58 -22.01 -1.01
CA GLY A 236 -36.13 -23.18 -0.33
C GLY A 236 -37.53 -23.52 -0.84
N VAL A 237 -38.12 -24.57 -0.26
CA VAL A 237 -39.48 -25.02 -0.57
C VAL A 237 -40.28 -25.06 0.73
N ALA A 238 -41.57 -24.74 0.67
CA ALA A 238 -42.46 -24.88 1.81
C ALA A 238 -42.51 -26.33 2.31
N GLU A 239 -42.51 -26.50 3.63
CA GLU A 239 -42.52 -27.82 4.24
C GLU A 239 -43.76 -28.62 3.80
N GLY A 240 -43.54 -29.85 3.33
CA GLY A 240 -44.61 -30.73 2.83
C GLY A 240 -45.09 -30.45 1.39
N ALA A 241 -44.52 -29.47 0.69
CA ALA A 241 -44.86 -29.22 -0.72
C ALA A 241 -44.09 -30.12 -1.69
N GLU A 242 -44.78 -30.66 -2.69
CA GLU A 242 -44.20 -31.49 -3.76
C GLU A 242 -43.63 -30.61 -4.89
N LEU A 243 -42.52 -29.92 -4.62
CA LEU A 243 -41.79 -29.14 -5.64
C LEU A 243 -40.31 -29.54 -5.67
N ALA A 244 -39.82 -29.93 -6.85
CA ALA A 244 -38.40 -30.30 -7.02
C ALA A 244 -37.48 -29.10 -6.73
N GLU A 245 -36.37 -29.34 -6.03
CA GLU A 245 -35.43 -28.26 -5.62
C GLU A 245 -34.93 -27.43 -6.81
N GLY A 246 -34.56 -28.07 -7.93
CA GLY A 246 -34.13 -27.36 -9.14
C GLY A 246 -35.21 -26.41 -9.69
N ARG A 247 -36.48 -26.84 -9.67
CA ARG A 247 -37.61 -26.03 -10.10
C ARG A 247 -37.85 -24.84 -9.15
N ALA A 248 -37.73 -25.08 -7.85
CA ALA A 248 -37.81 -24.02 -6.84
C ALA A 248 -36.68 -22.98 -7.01
N VAL A 249 -35.46 -23.41 -7.32
CA VAL A 249 -34.33 -22.50 -7.61
C VAL A 249 -34.58 -21.68 -8.88
N ASP A 250 -35.16 -22.25 -9.93
CA ASP A 250 -35.52 -21.51 -11.14
C ASP A 250 -36.55 -20.40 -10.86
N ILE A 251 -37.61 -20.74 -10.10
CA ILE A 251 -38.65 -19.79 -9.68
C ILE A 251 -38.03 -18.73 -8.78
N ALA A 252 -37.27 -19.13 -7.76
CA ALA A 252 -36.60 -18.22 -6.82
C ALA A 252 -35.62 -17.27 -7.53
N THR A 253 -34.90 -17.75 -8.56
CA THR A 253 -34.04 -16.92 -9.40
C THR A 253 -34.83 -15.87 -10.16
N ARG A 254 -36.00 -16.23 -10.69
CA ARG A 254 -36.89 -15.26 -11.34
C ARG A 254 -37.45 -14.24 -10.34
N LEU A 255 -37.87 -14.70 -9.16
CA LEU A 255 -38.37 -13.85 -8.08
C LEU A 255 -37.31 -12.84 -7.64
N ALA A 256 -36.07 -13.28 -7.41
CA ALA A 256 -34.95 -12.41 -7.05
C ALA A 256 -34.71 -11.35 -8.12
N ALA A 257 -34.62 -11.73 -9.40
CA ALA A 257 -34.40 -10.81 -10.50
C ALA A 257 -35.53 -9.77 -10.64
N LEU A 258 -36.79 -10.18 -10.52
CA LEU A 258 -37.95 -9.29 -10.57
C LEU A 258 -38.02 -8.36 -9.35
N THR A 259 -37.68 -8.87 -8.17
CA THR A 259 -37.62 -8.06 -6.94
C THR A 259 -36.57 -6.95 -7.08
N MET A 260 -35.39 -7.28 -7.62
CA MET A 260 -34.33 -6.30 -7.90
C MET A 260 -34.78 -5.24 -8.91
N ARG A 261 -35.40 -5.67 -10.01
CA ARG A 261 -35.97 -4.80 -11.05
C ARG A 261 -36.96 -3.79 -10.47
N GLY A 262 -37.88 -4.24 -9.61
CA GLY A 262 -38.86 -3.37 -8.96
C GLY A 262 -38.25 -2.21 -8.16
N ILE A 263 -37.04 -2.38 -7.65
CA ILE A 263 -36.32 -1.36 -6.86
C ILE A 263 -35.39 -0.50 -7.73
N SER A 264 -34.66 -1.13 -8.67
CA SER A 264 -33.47 -0.53 -9.31
C SER A 264 -33.69 -0.06 -10.75
N ASP A 265 -34.68 -0.60 -11.47
CA ASP A 265 -34.87 -0.28 -12.90
C ASP A 265 -35.54 1.09 -13.09
N VAL A 266 -35.31 1.70 -14.26
CA VAL A 266 -35.93 2.98 -14.65
C VAL A 266 -37.43 2.80 -14.86
N GLU A 267 -38.23 3.64 -14.22
CA GLU A 267 -39.68 3.73 -14.35
C GLU A 267 -40.16 5.18 -14.22
N ILE A 268 -41.47 5.42 -14.38
CA ILE A 268 -42.10 6.74 -14.16
C ILE A 268 -41.70 7.31 -12.80
N GLU A 269 -41.77 6.49 -11.74
CA GLU A 269 -41.20 6.84 -10.45
C GLU A 269 -39.72 6.38 -10.41
N PRO A 270 -38.75 7.29 -10.17
CA PRO A 270 -37.33 6.97 -10.23
C PRO A 270 -36.94 5.80 -9.32
N PRO A 271 -35.87 5.05 -9.66
CA PRO A 271 -35.37 3.95 -8.83
C PRO A 271 -34.98 4.43 -7.43
N LEU A 272 -35.04 3.53 -6.44
CA LEU A 272 -34.75 3.88 -5.04
C LEU A 272 -33.25 3.86 -4.76
N TRP A 273 -32.64 2.69 -4.98
CA TRP A 273 -31.23 2.38 -4.77
C TRP A 273 -30.91 1.06 -5.47
N GLU A 274 -29.63 0.72 -5.63
CA GLU A 274 -29.22 -0.55 -6.26
C GLU A 274 -29.31 -1.71 -5.27
N VAL A 275 -29.92 -2.81 -5.68
CA VAL A 275 -29.85 -4.09 -4.96
C VAL A 275 -28.61 -4.83 -5.46
N ASP A 276 -27.56 -4.98 -4.64
CA ASP A 276 -26.30 -5.57 -5.07
C ASP A 276 -26.13 -7.03 -4.57
N PRO A 277 -26.23 -8.06 -5.43
CA PRO A 277 -26.00 -9.45 -5.06
C PRO A 277 -24.54 -9.90 -5.16
N ASN A 278 -23.56 -9.01 -5.34
CA ASN A 278 -22.17 -9.37 -5.68
C ASN A 278 -21.35 -9.93 -4.52
N LEU A 279 -21.85 -9.88 -3.28
CA LEU A 279 -21.26 -10.57 -2.14
C LEU A 279 -21.62 -12.07 -2.09
N ARG A 280 -22.40 -12.58 -3.04
CA ARG A 280 -22.70 -14.02 -3.19
C ARG A 280 -21.46 -14.82 -3.60
N PRO A 281 -21.44 -16.15 -3.36
CA PRO A 281 -20.40 -17.05 -3.87
C PRO A 281 -20.06 -16.82 -5.34
N GLU A 282 -18.76 -16.71 -5.65
CA GLU A 282 -18.21 -16.42 -7.00
C GLU A 282 -18.58 -15.04 -7.59
N GLY A 283 -19.21 -14.16 -6.79
CA GLY A 283 -19.60 -12.81 -7.19
C GLY A 283 -20.42 -12.78 -8.47
N LYS A 284 -20.13 -11.84 -9.38
CA LYS A 284 -20.84 -11.67 -10.67
C LYS A 284 -20.92 -12.93 -11.54
N GLN A 285 -19.95 -13.84 -11.41
CA GLN A 285 -19.88 -15.08 -12.20
C GLN A 285 -20.67 -16.24 -11.58
N GLY A 286 -21.09 -16.11 -10.31
CA GLY A 286 -21.86 -17.12 -9.61
C GLY A 286 -23.36 -17.03 -9.83
N ALA A 287 -24.04 -18.15 -9.58
CA ALA A 287 -25.50 -18.25 -9.57
C ALA A 287 -26.12 -17.18 -8.65
N LEU A 288 -27.16 -16.49 -9.12
CA LEU A 288 -27.83 -15.42 -8.38
C LEU A 288 -28.48 -15.92 -7.08
N VAL A 289 -29.06 -17.13 -7.15
CA VAL A 289 -29.75 -17.78 -6.03
C VAL A 289 -29.21 -19.19 -5.88
N ARG A 290 -29.02 -19.63 -4.63
CA ARG A 290 -28.64 -21.00 -4.29
C ARG A 290 -29.46 -21.48 -3.09
N THR A 291 -29.53 -22.80 -2.89
CA THR A 291 -30.05 -23.36 -1.64
C THR A 291 -29.06 -23.18 -0.50
N LEU A 292 -29.53 -23.35 0.74
CA LEU A 292 -28.68 -23.25 1.93
C LEU A 292 -27.50 -24.23 1.88
N ASP A 293 -27.76 -25.50 1.54
CA ASP A 293 -26.73 -26.54 1.47
C ASP A 293 -25.65 -26.25 0.41
N SER A 294 -26.07 -25.64 -0.72
CA SER A 294 -25.14 -25.21 -1.77
C SER A 294 -24.23 -24.07 -1.30
N HIS A 295 -24.74 -23.11 -0.51
CA HIS A 295 -23.90 -22.07 0.10
C HIS A 295 -22.89 -22.66 1.10
N LEU A 296 -23.33 -23.54 1.99
CA LEU A 296 -22.46 -24.17 2.99
C LEU A 296 -21.35 -24.99 2.34
N SER A 297 -21.70 -25.75 1.29
CA SER A 297 -20.73 -26.50 0.50
C SER A 297 -19.68 -25.59 -0.15
N TYR A 298 -20.06 -24.40 -0.58
CA TYR A 298 -19.14 -23.41 -1.15
C TYR A 298 -18.17 -22.88 -0.10
N TYR A 299 -18.71 -22.39 1.03
CA TYR A 299 -17.90 -21.78 2.09
C TYR A 299 -16.90 -22.76 2.71
N ALA A 300 -17.25 -24.04 2.79
CA ALA A 300 -16.36 -25.08 3.29
C ALA A 300 -15.13 -25.34 2.40
N ARG A 301 -15.24 -25.17 1.07
CA ARG A 301 -14.23 -25.63 0.10
C ARG A 301 -13.44 -24.52 -0.57
N TRP A 302 -14.08 -23.40 -0.94
CA TRP A 302 -13.50 -22.43 -1.87
C TRP A 302 -13.47 -21.00 -1.35
N ALA A 303 -14.09 -20.72 -0.21
CA ALA A 303 -14.22 -19.35 0.27
C ALA A 303 -12.90 -18.75 0.75
N LYS A 304 -12.70 -17.49 0.37
CA LYS A 304 -11.59 -16.63 0.78
C LYS A 304 -11.89 -15.96 2.12
N SER A 305 -10.85 -15.61 2.86
CA SER A 305 -10.94 -15.00 4.20
C SER A 305 -11.84 -13.76 4.28
N TRP A 306 -11.85 -12.94 3.23
CA TRP A 306 -12.67 -11.73 3.20
C TRP A 306 -14.17 -11.99 3.09
N GLU A 307 -14.58 -13.13 2.51
CA GLU A 307 -16.01 -13.48 2.39
C GLU A 307 -16.60 -13.70 3.79
N PHE A 308 -15.82 -14.26 4.70
CA PHE A 308 -16.20 -14.40 6.11
C PHE A 308 -16.26 -13.05 6.84
N GLN A 309 -15.38 -12.09 6.53
CA GLN A 309 -15.50 -10.74 7.06
C GLN A 309 -16.81 -10.07 6.62
N ALA A 310 -17.26 -10.27 5.37
CA ALA A 310 -18.53 -9.75 4.90
C ALA A 310 -19.73 -10.41 5.62
N LEU A 311 -19.67 -11.73 5.84
CA LEU A 311 -20.69 -12.51 6.54
C LEU A 311 -20.87 -12.14 8.01
N LEU A 312 -19.91 -11.43 8.62
CA LEU A 312 -20.02 -10.88 9.98
C LEU A 312 -21.33 -10.09 10.18
N LYS A 313 -21.76 -9.38 9.13
CA LYS A 313 -22.93 -8.49 9.15
C LYS A 313 -24.20 -9.14 8.56
N ALA A 314 -24.19 -10.43 8.23
CA ALA A 314 -25.34 -11.10 7.60
C ALA A 314 -26.57 -11.09 8.53
N ARG A 315 -27.74 -10.69 7.99
CA ARG A 315 -29.03 -10.64 8.70
C ARG A 315 -30.18 -11.06 7.76
N ALA A 316 -31.15 -11.83 8.25
CA ALA A 316 -32.40 -12.05 7.53
C ALA A 316 -33.14 -10.72 7.33
N LEU A 317 -33.26 -10.24 6.09
CA LEU A 317 -33.71 -8.89 5.77
C LEU A 317 -35.15 -8.85 5.24
N ALA A 318 -35.48 -9.75 4.31
CA ALA A 318 -36.78 -9.80 3.63
C ALA A 318 -37.08 -11.21 3.09
N GLY A 319 -38.31 -11.44 2.67
CA GLY A 319 -38.80 -12.73 2.16
C GLY A 319 -39.11 -13.72 3.28
N ASP A 320 -38.67 -14.97 3.11
CA ASP A 320 -38.85 -16.02 4.11
C ASP A 320 -37.85 -15.87 5.26
N LEU A 321 -38.29 -15.28 6.37
CA LEU A 321 -37.43 -14.98 7.53
C LEU A 321 -36.90 -16.25 8.21
N GLU A 322 -37.69 -17.32 8.27
CA GLU A 322 -37.28 -18.59 8.87
C GLU A 322 -36.08 -19.20 8.11
N LEU A 323 -36.16 -19.26 6.78
CA LEU A 323 -35.06 -19.69 5.93
C LEU A 323 -33.84 -18.75 6.07
N GLY A 324 -34.06 -17.44 6.18
CA GLY A 324 -33.00 -16.47 6.39
C GLY A 324 -32.26 -16.63 7.72
N GLU A 325 -33.00 -16.89 8.81
CA GLU A 325 -32.44 -17.15 10.14
C GLU A 325 -31.64 -18.46 10.16
N ARG A 326 -32.15 -19.51 9.50
CA ARG A 326 -31.41 -20.77 9.30
C ARG A 326 -30.09 -20.56 8.56
N TYR A 327 -30.10 -19.72 7.52
CA TYR A 327 -28.86 -19.35 6.82
C TYR A 327 -27.86 -18.67 7.75
N CYS A 328 -28.31 -17.63 8.48
CA CYS A 328 -27.45 -16.88 9.39
C CYS A 328 -26.85 -17.77 10.48
N ALA A 329 -27.66 -18.64 11.09
CA ALA A 329 -27.21 -19.58 12.12
C ALA A 329 -26.17 -20.58 11.58
N ALA A 330 -26.33 -21.04 10.34
CA ALA A 330 -25.41 -22.02 9.73
C ALA A 330 -24.06 -21.40 9.31
N VAL A 331 -24.04 -20.14 8.87
CA VAL A 331 -22.78 -19.48 8.43
C VAL A 331 -21.97 -18.89 9.58
N GLN A 332 -22.61 -18.53 10.70
CA GLN A 332 -21.96 -17.90 11.85
C GLN A 332 -20.73 -18.68 12.37
N PRO A 333 -20.80 -19.99 12.65
CA PRO A 333 -19.63 -20.76 13.10
C PRO A 333 -18.45 -20.74 12.13
N LEU A 334 -18.73 -20.66 10.81
CA LEU A 334 -17.70 -20.61 9.78
C LEU A 334 -16.94 -19.29 9.79
N VAL A 335 -17.62 -18.17 10.10
CA VAL A 335 -17.00 -16.84 10.21
C VAL A 335 -15.89 -16.85 11.26
N TRP A 336 -16.20 -17.36 12.45
CA TRP A 336 -15.25 -17.33 13.58
C TRP A 336 -14.12 -18.35 13.43
N THR A 337 -14.41 -19.53 12.86
CA THR A 337 -13.35 -20.52 12.58
C THR A 337 -12.39 -20.04 11.48
N SER A 338 -12.84 -19.14 10.59
CA SER A 338 -12.02 -18.63 9.50
C SER A 338 -10.82 -17.79 9.97
N SER A 339 -10.89 -17.17 11.16
CA SER A 339 -9.80 -16.33 11.67
C SER A 339 -8.56 -17.13 12.10
N ALA A 340 -8.71 -18.44 12.32
CA ALA A 340 -7.60 -19.36 12.60
C ALA A 340 -6.80 -19.77 11.35
N ARG A 341 -7.20 -19.34 10.14
CA ARG A 341 -6.46 -19.65 8.91
C ARG A 341 -5.14 -18.89 8.85
N GLU A 342 -4.09 -19.52 8.31
CA GLU A 342 -2.81 -18.84 8.07
C GLU A 342 -2.99 -17.56 7.24
N ASN A 343 -2.31 -16.49 7.66
CA ASN A 343 -2.34 -15.17 7.00
C ASN A 343 -3.74 -14.53 6.88
N PHE A 344 -4.71 -14.91 7.71
CA PHE A 344 -6.07 -14.35 7.66
C PHE A 344 -6.07 -12.82 7.80
N VAL A 345 -5.41 -12.28 8.84
CA VAL A 345 -5.42 -10.83 9.09
C VAL A 345 -4.68 -10.06 8.00
N ASP A 346 -3.51 -10.54 7.57
CA ASP A 346 -2.82 -9.96 6.41
C ASP A 346 -3.78 -9.93 5.21
N SER A 347 -4.47 -11.02 4.87
CA SER A 347 -5.42 -11.05 3.75
C SER A 347 -6.57 -10.03 3.85
N VAL A 348 -7.04 -9.75 5.07
CA VAL A 348 -8.07 -8.76 5.39
C VAL A 348 -7.52 -7.33 5.28
N GLN A 349 -6.30 -7.08 5.75
CA GLN A 349 -5.58 -5.81 5.54
C GLN A 349 -5.31 -5.56 4.05
N ARG A 350 -4.86 -6.57 3.29
CA ARG A 350 -4.65 -6.47 1.84
C ARG A 350 -5.93 -6.10 1.09
N MET A 351 -7.09 -6.54 1.57
CA MET A 351 -8.36 -6.13 0.97
C MET A 351 -8.61 -4.63 1.20
N ARG A 352 -8.39 -4.13 2.42
CA ARG A 352 -8.58 -2.71 2.73
C ARG A 352 -7.66 -1.80 1.91
N GLU A 353 -6.38 -2.16 1.83
CA GLU A 353 -5.40 -1.43 1.01
C GLU A 353 -5.84 -1.39 -0.45
N ARG A 354 -6.16 -2.54 -1.05
CA ARG A 354 -6.66 -2.61 -2.43
C ARG A 354 -7.87 -1.72 -2.66
N VAL A 355 -8.84 -1.67 -1.75
CA VAL A 355 -10.02 -0.79 -1.91
C VAL A 355 -9.62 0.69 -1.89
N THR A 356 -8.59 1.04 -1.11
CA THR A 356 -8.08 2.42 -1.00
C THR A 356 -7.26 2.81 -2.23
N ASP A 357 -6.47 1.89 -2.77
CA ASP A 357 -5.62 2.12 -3.96
C ASP A 357 -6.41 2.36 -5.26
N HIS A 358 -7.69 1.97 -5.29
CA HIS A 358 -8.59 2.23 -6.43
C HIS A 358 -9.23 3.63 -6.40
N ILE A 359 -8.98 4.42 -5.35
CA ILE A 359 -9.49 5.79 -5.25
C ILE A 359 -8.60 6.69 -6.14
N PRO A 360 -9.18 7.54 -6.99
CA PRO A 360 -8.42 8.56 -7.73
C PRO A 360 -7.59 9.42 -6.77
N SER A 361 -6.32 9.68 -7.09
CA SER A 361 -5.37 10.33 -6.18
C SER A 361 -5.78 11.74 -5.74
N ASP A 362 -6.53 12.45 -6.59
CA ASP A 362 -7.11 13.78 -6.34
C ASP A 362 -8.35 13.74 -5.43
N GLU A 363 -8.97 12.57 -5.27
CA GLU A 363 -10.14 12.36 -4.41
C GLU A 363 -9.80 11.86 -3.01
N VAL A 364 -8.63 11.22 -2.81
CA VAL A 364 -8.25 10.57 -1.54
C VAL A 364 -8.42 11.49 -0.34
N ALA A 365 -7.97 12.75 -0.45
CA ALA A 365 -8.05 13.74 0.63
C ALA A 365 -9.48 14.17 0.95
N ARG A 366 -10.42 13.96 0.02
CA ARG A 366 -11.84 14.36 0.07
C ARG A 366 -12.79 13.21 0.44
N GLN A 367 -12.31 11.96 0.44
CA GLN A 367 -13.10 10.77 0.73
C GLN A 367 -13.43 10.62 2.22
N LEU A 368 -14.70 10.81 2.58
CA LEU A 368 -15.21 10.68 3.94
C LEU A 368 -15.24 9.22 4.41
N LYS A 369 -15.56 8.29 3.51
CA LYS A 369 -15.74 6.87 3.82
C LYS A 369 -14.43 6.08 3.75
N LEU A 370 -13.73 6.18 2.62
CA LEU A 370 -12.56 5.35 2.32
C LEU A 370 -11.22 6.08 2.51
N GLY A 371 -11.23 7.41 2.68
CA GLY A 371 -10.02 8.18 2.95
C GLY A 371 -9.44 7.83 4.33
N PRO A 372 -8.12 8.01 4.52
CA PRO A 372 -7.50 7.60 5.77
C PRO A 372 -7.95 8.46 6.96
N GLY A 373 -8.41 7.80 8.03
CA GLY A 373 -9.16 8.42 9.14
C GLY A 373 -10.68 8.47 8.93
N GLY A 374 -11.19 7.85 7.85
CA GLY A 374 -12.62 7.84 7.50
C GLY A 374 -13.45 6.74 8.16
N ILE A 375 -14.72 6.64 7.76
CA ILE A 375 -15.70 5.69 8.34
C ILE A 375 -15.20 4.25 8.26
N ARG A 376 -14.59 3.87 7.14
CA ARG A 376 -14.12 2.50 6.91
C ARG A 376 -12.98 2.11 7.84
N ASP A 377 -12.14 3.05 8.26
CA ASP A 377 -11.06 2.77 9.20
C ASP A 377 -11.60 2.40 10.59
N ILE A 378 -12.68 3.06 11.01
CA ILE A 378 -13.38 2.72 12.25
C ILE A 378 -14.01 1.33 12.15
N GLU A 379 -14.81 1.08 11.11
CA GLU A 379 -15.44 -0.22 10.85
C GLU A 379 -14.40 -1.34 10.83
N PHE A 380 -13.31 -1.13 10.10
CA PHE A 380 -12.25 -2.12 9.93
C PHE A 380 -11.53 -2.42 11.24
N THR A 381 -11.19 -1.41 12.02
CA THR A 381 -10.50 -1.59 13.32
C THR A 381 -11.35 -2.44 14.26
N VAL A 382 -12.64 -2.13 14.35
CA VAL A 382 -13.58 -2.84 15.22
C VAL A 382 -13.76 -4.28 14.74
N GLN A 383 -14.02 -4.48 13.45
CA GLN A 383 -14.17 -5.83 12.87
C GLN A 383 -12.90 -6.67 13.02
N LEU A 384 -11.72 -6.08 12.83
CA LEU A 384 -10.47 -6.79 12.98
C LEU A 384 -10.28 -7.29 14.42
N LEU A 385 -10.59 -6.45 15.41
CA LEU A 385 -10.55 -6.87 16.82
C LEU A 385 -11.56 -7.99 17.10
N GLN A 386 -12.77 -7.91 16.55
CA GLN A 386 -13.74 -9.01 16.66
C GLN A 386 -13.24 -10.30 16.00
N LEU A 387 -12.63 -10.24 14.82
CA LEU A 387 -12.16 -11.43 14.12
C LEU A 387 -10.97 -12.09 14.82
N VAL A 388 -10.07 -11.30 15.41
CA VAL A 388 -8.91 -11.81 16.17
C VAL A 388 -9.36 -12.52 17.45
N HIS A 389 -10.32 -11.95 18.20
CA HIS A 389 -10.68 -12.46 19.53
C HIS A 389 -11.98 -13.28 19.57
N GLY A 390 -12.83 -13.15 18.55
CA GLY A 390 -14.19 -13.69 18.52
C GLY A 390 -14.25 -15.21 18.39
N LEU A 391 -13.16 -15.87 18.03
CA LEU A 391 -13.10 -17.33 18.07
C LEU A 391 -13.18 -17.85 19.52
N SER A 392 -12.45 -17.21 20.44
CA SER A 392 -12.40 -17.57 21.86
C SER A 392 -13.46 -16.88 22.73
N ASP A 393 -14.03 -15.78 22.26
CA ASP A 393 -15.00 -14.98 23.01
C ASP A 393 -16.25 -14.70 22.19
N GLU A 394 -17.39 -15.26 22.61
CA GLU A 394 -18.66 -15.09 21.92
C GLU A 394 -19.34 -13.74 22.23
N GLY A 395 -19.01 -13.09 23.36
CA GLY A 395 -19.64 -11.85 23.81
C GLY A 395 -19.40 -10.68 22.86
N ILE A 396 -18.28 -10.70 22.14
CA ILE A 396 -17.88 -9.67 21.17
C ILE A 396 -18.39 -9.93 19.75
N ARG A 397 -19.17 -10.99 19.50
CA ARG A 397 -19.71 -11.37 18.18
C ARG A 397 -20.93 -10.54 17.76
N GLN A 398 -20.75 -9.23 17.71
CA GLN A 398 -21.80 -8.26 17.38
C GLN A 398 -21.82 -7.93 15.87
N GLN A 399 -23.01 -7.73 15.31
CA GLN A 399 -23.17 -7.34 13.90
C GLN A 399 -22.90 -5.84 13.68
N SER A 400 -23.37 -4.98 14.60
CA SER A 400 -23.22 -3.52 14.48
C SER A 400 -21.85 -3.05 14.97
N THR A 401 -21.32 -2.00 14.35
CA THR A 401 -20.00 -1.44 14.66
C THR A 401 -20.00 -0.81 16.06
N LEU A 402 -21.06 -0.07 16.40
CA LEU A 402 -21.20 0.53 17.72
C LEU A 402 -21.46 -0.52 18.82
N GLY A 403 -22.28 -1.55 18.53
CA GLY A 403 -22.50 -2.66 19.47
C GLY A 403 -21.22 -3.44 19.74
N ALA A 404 -20.43 -3.71 18.70
CA ALA A 404 -19.13 -4.33 18.82
C ALA A 404 -18.16 -3.50 19.67
N LEU A 405 -18.12 -2.17 19.51
CA LEU A 405 -17.32 -1.30 20.36
C LEU A 405 -17.71 -1.42 21.84
N VAL A 406 -19.01 -1.43 22.14
CA VAL A 406 -19.51 -1.60 23.52
C VAL A 406 -19.11 -2.97 24.08
N ALA A 407 -19.28 -4.04 23.30
CA ALA A 407 -18.90 -5.39 23.72
C ALA A 407 -17.38 -5.53 23.95
N LEU A 408 -16.56 -4.97 23.05
CA LEU A 408 -15.10 -4.96 23.19
C LEU A 408 -14.62 -4.19 24.42
N VAL A 409 -15.37 -3.17 24.88
CA VAL A 409 -15.11 -2.50 26.16
C VAL A 409 -15.57 -3.36 27.34
N GLY A 410 -16.74 -3.99 27.24
CA GLY A 410 -17.30 -4.86 28.27
C GLY A 410 -16.35 -6.01 28.63
N GLU A 411 -15.79 -6.65 27.61
CA GLU A 411 -14.85 -7.77 27.74
C GLU A 411 -13.38 -7.31 27.92
N GLY A 412 -13.12 -6.01 28.00
CA GLY A 412 -11.80 -5.46 28.33
C GLY A 412 -10.76 -5.50 27.22
N TYR A 413 -11.15 -5.64 25.94
CA TYR A 413 -10.22 -5.57 24.80
C TYR A 413 -9.82 -4.14 24.42
N ILE A 414 -10.65 -3.15 24.79
CA ILE A 414 -10.49 -1.74 24.48
C ILE A 414 -10.75 -0.88 25.72
N GLY A 415 -9.94 0.17 25.91
CA GLY A 415 -10.16 1.18 26.94
C GLY A 415 -11.39 2.06 26.68
N ARG A 416 -12.14 2.40 27.74
CA ARG A 416 -13.39 3.18 27.68
C ARG A 416 -13.24 4.52 26.95
N THR A 417 -12.17 5.25 27.21
CA THR A 417 -11.92 6.56 26.61
C THR A 417 -11.76 6.49 25.10
N ASP A 418 -10.98 5.53 24.61
CA ASP A 418 -10.74 5.36 23.17
C ASP A 418 -12.01 4.89 22.46
N ALA A 419 -12.75 3.93 23.03
CA ALA A 419 -14.02 3.48 22.45
C ALA A 419 -15.08 4.59 22.40
N ALA A 420 -15.17 5.42 23.45
CA ALA A 420 -16.09 6.57 23.46
C ALA A 420 -15.75 7.57 22.34
N ALA A 421 -14.48 7.92 22.19
CA ALA A 421 -14.03 8.80 21.10
C ALA A 421 -14.31 8.18 19.73
N PHE A 422 -13.97 6.91 19.52
CA PHE A 422 -14.20 6.20 18.27
C PHE A 422 -15.69 6.11 17.89
N GLY A 423 -16.54 5.82 18.88
CA GLY A 423 -17.99 5.79 18.70
C GLY A 423 -18.55 7.17 18.36
N GLN A 424 -18.05 8.24 18.97
CA GLN A 424 -18.48 9.61 18.63
C GLN A 424 -18.03 10.01 17.21
N HIS A 425 -16.79 9.69 16.84
CA HIS A 425 -16.27 9.95 15.50
C HIS A 425 -17.07 9.20 14.44
N TYR A 426 -17.39 7.93 14.67
CA TYR A 426 -18.24 7.14 13.76
C TYR A 426 -19.60 7.79 13.57
N ARG A 427 -20.29 8.17 14.66
CA ARG A 427 -21.59 8.85 14.57
C ARG A 427 -21.49 10.15 13.78
N THR A 428 -20.51 10.97 14.10
CA THR A 428 -20.31 12.28 13.46
C THR A 428 -20.06 12.15 11.95
N LEU A 429 -19.16 11.25 11.56
CA LEU A 429 -18.86 11.00 10.14
C LEU A 429 -20.07 10.45 9.38
N ARG A 430 -20.85 9.58 10.02
CA ARG A 430 -22.08 9.02 9.44
C ARG A 430 -23.19 10.07 9.29
N VAL A 431 -23.33 11.00 10.23
CA VAL A 431 -24.23 12.16 10.08
C VAL A 431 -23.82 13.01 8.86
N MET A 432 -22.52 13.32 8.72
CA MET A 432 -22.03 14.04 7.53
C MET A 432 -22.34 13.27 6.23
N GLU A 433 -22.08 11.96 6.20
CA GLU A 433 -22.39 11.09 5.05
C GLU A 433 -23.89 11.10 4.73
N HIS A 434 -24.74 11.00 5.75
CA HIS A 434 -26.20 11.05 5.60
C HIS A 434 -26.66 12.38 4.99
N ARG A 435 -26.16 13.52 5.47
CA ARG A 435 -26.55 14.85 4.94
C ARG A 435 -26.07 15.07 3.52
N LEU A 436 -24.86 14.62 3.19
CA LEU A 436 -24.35 14.69 1.82
C LEU A 436 -25.22 13.90 0.83
N GLN A 437 -25.66 12.71 1.22
CA GLN A 437 -26.50 11.86 0.38
C GLN A 437 -27.96 12.38 0.28
N LEU A 438 -28.51 12.82 1.41
CA LEU A 438 -29.88 13.33 1.50
C LEU A 438 -30.11 14.54 0.58
N ARG A 439 -29.10 15.40 0.39
CA ARG A 439 -29.19 16.63 -0.39
C ARG A 439 -29.81 16.44 -1.78
N ARG A 440 -29.34 15.45 -2.52
CA ARG A 440 -29.84 15.15 -3.89
C ARG A 440 -30.50 13.79 -4.00
N LEU A 441 -30.63 13.06 -2.89
CA LEU A 441 -30.97 11.63 -2.88
C LEU A 441 -30.04 10.85 -3.84
N GLN A 442 -28.74 11.08 -3.69
CA GLN A 442 -27.70 10.47 -4.52
C GLN A 442 -26.55 9.95 -3.65
N ARG A 443 -25.93 8.87 -4.10
CA ARG A 443 -24.73 8.33 -3.45
C ARG A 443 -23.56 9.29 -3.65
N THR A 444 -23.00 9.77 -2.55
CA THR A 444 -21.72 10.49 -2.53
C THR A 444 -20.99 10.19 -1.22
N HIS A 445 -19.66 10.17 -1.30
CA HIS A 445 -18.74 10.03 -0.17
C HIS A 445 -17.70 11.16 -0.15
N LEU A 446 -17.83 12.12 -1.05
CA LEU A 446 -16.88 13.20 -1.25
C LEU A 446 -17.32 14.43 -0.48
N MET A 447 -16.39 15.01 0.27
CA MET A 447 -16.59 16.31 0.88
C MET A 447 -16.69 17.39 -0.21
N PRO A 448 -17.63 18.35 -0.07
CA PRO A 448 -17.75 19.48 -0.98
C PRO A 448 -16.48 20.35 -1.00
N THR A 449 -16.27 21.07 -2.09
CA THR A 449 -15.12 21.97 -2.26
C THR A 449 -15.47 23.44 -2.16
N THR A 450 -16.75 23.78 -2.26
CA THR A 450 -17.21 25.17 -2.23
C THR A 450 -17.65 25.56 -0.82
N ASP A 451 -17.33 26.78 -0.41
CA ASP A 451 -17.69 27.30 0.92
C ASP A 451 -19.21 27.28 1.15
N ASP A 452 -20.01 27.53 0.11
CA ASP A 452 -21.47 27.50 0.23
C ASP A 452 -21.99 26.09 0.54
N GLU A 453 -21.51 25.07 -0.16
CA GLU A 453 -21.92 23.70 0.10
C GLU A 453 -21.44 23.18 1.45
N LEU A 454 -20.24 23.60 1.89
CA LEU A 454 -19.74 23.30 3.22
C LEU A 454 -20.55 24.01 4.32
N ARG A 455 -20.98 25.26 4.09
CA ARG A 455 -21.89 25.99 4.98
C ARG A 455 -23.25 25.29 5.09
N VAL A 456 -23.82 24.85 3.97
CA VAL A 456 -25.08 24.08 3.96
C VAL A 456 -24.90 22.77 4.73
N LEU A 457 -23.79 22.05 4.54
CA LEU A 457 -23.48 20.85 5.32
C LEU A 457 -23.34 21.15 6.81
N ALA A 458 -22.66 22.24 7.18
CA ALA A 458 -22.49 22.67 8.56
C ALA A 458 -23.87 22.89 9.22
N ARG A 459 -24.76 23.66 8.57
CA ARG A 459 -26.13 23.91 9.05
C ARG A 459 -26.99 22.63 9.10
N ALA A 460 -26.91 21.78 8.07
CA ALA A 460 -27.70 20.55 8.00
C ALA A 460 -27.29 19.50 9.04
N THR A 461 -26.02 19.50 9.45
CA THR A 461 -25.49 18.57 10.44
C THR A 461 -25.57 19.11 11.87
N GLY A 462 -25.65 20.44 12.05
CA GLY A 462 -25.58 21.08 13.36
C GLY A 462 -24.19 21.03 14.02
N LEU A 463 -23.17 20.52 13.32
CA LEU A 463 -21.82 20.29 13.87
C LEU A 463 -20.94 21.54 13.85
N ALA A 464 -21.32 22.55 13.05
CA ALA A 464 -20.62 23.83 12.91
C ALA A 464 -21.58 24.89 12.38
N THR A 465 -21.18 26.17 12.46
CA THR A 465 -21.96 27.31 11.95
C THR A 465 -21.57 27.73 10.54
N ASP A 466 -20.39 27.34 10.06
CA ASP A 466 -19.81 27.77 8.80
C ASP A 466 -18.91 26.69 8.15
N ALA A 467 -18.42 27.00 6.95
CA ALA A 467 -17.57 26.11 6.14
C ALA A 467 -16.24 25.78 6.81
N ALA A 468 -15.60 26.75 7.46
CA ALA A 468 -14.32 26.55 8.12
C ALA A 468 -14.45 25.63 9.33
N GLY A 469 -15.53 25.80 10.11
CA GLY A 469 -15.83 24.98 11.29
C GLY A 469 -16.06 23.52 10.94
N ILE A 470 -16.85 23.23 9.90
CA ILE A 470 -17.10 21.83 9.50
C ILE A 470 -15.83 21.16 8.96
N GLY A 471 -14.99 21.90 8.22
CA GLY A 471 -13.69 21.43 7.76
C GLY A 471 -12.75 21.10 8.94
N ALA A 472 -12.67 21.98 9.94
CA ALA A 472 -11.86 21.77 11.13
C ALA A 472 -12.34 20.57 11.98
N VAL A 473 -13.65 20.35 12.08
CA VAL A 473 -14.22 19.16 12.72
C VAL A 473 -13.73 17.91 12.01
N TRP A 474 -13.82 17.87 10.68
CA TRP A 474 -13.45 16.70 9.91
C TRP A 474 -11.94 16.39 9.95
N GLU A 475 -11.06 17.38 9.80
CA GLU A 475 -9.61 17.19 9.90
C GLU A 475 -9.18 16.64 11.25
N ARG A 476 -9.74 17.19 12.33
CA ARG A 476 -9.49 16.71 13.69
C ARG A 476 -9.92 15.25 13.85
N ILE A 477 -11.08 14.87 13.34
CA ILE A 477 -11.55 13.47 13.37
C ILE A 477 -10.58 12.55 12.61
N LYS A 478 -10.14 12.94 11.40
CA LYS A 478 -9.21 12.12 10.61
C LYS A 478 -7.91 11.81 11.37
N LEU A 479 -7.34 12.82 12.02
CA LEU A 479 -6.12 12.66 12.82
C LEU A 479 -6.38 11.76 14.04
N GLN A 480 -7.44 12.03 14.80
CA GLN A 480 -7.77 11.28 16.02
C GLN A 480 -8.10 9.81 15.73
N VAL A 481 -8.84 9.51 14.67
CA VAL A 481 -9.16 8.13 14.27
C VAL A 481 -7.88 7.34 13.97
N ARG A 482 -6.90 7.95 13.28
CA ARG A 482 -5.60 7.30 13.01
C ARG A 482 -4.82 7.04 14.30
N GLU A 483 -4.75 8.03 15.19
CA GLU A 483 -4.07 7.89 16.49
C GLU A 483 -4.71 6.80 17.35
N ILE A 484 -6.05 6.79 17.43
CA ILE A 484 -6.82 5.80 18.18
C ILE A 484 -6.62 4.42 17.57
N HIS A 485 -6.66 4.27 16.24
CA HIS A 485 -6.39 2.99 15.58
C HIS A 485 -5.04 2.40 16.00
N ILE A 486 -3.97 3.20 15.95
CA ILE A 486 -2.63 2.78 16.38
C ILE A 486 -2.64 2.40 17.87
N ARG A 487 -3.27 3.22 18.71
CA ARG A 487 -3.33 2.99 20.15
C ARG A 487 -4.11 1.72 20.50
N LEU A 488 -5.25 1.46 19.86
CA LEU A 488 -6.10 0.29 20.12
C LEU A 488 -5.43 -1.02 19.70
N PHE A 489 -4.69 -0.99 18.59
CA PHE A 489 -4.11 -2.21 18.04
C PHE A 489 -2.75 -2.56 18.68
N TYR A 490 -1.82 -1.59 18.74
CA TYR A 490 -0.42 -1.85 19.06
C TYR A 490 -0.03 -1.57 20.52
N ARG A 491 -0.66 -0.59 21.19
CA ARG A 491 -0.31 -0.27 22.60
C ARG A 491 -0.58 -1.42 23.58
N PRO A 492 -1.67 -2.20 23.46
CA PRO A 492 -1.92 -3.33 24.34
C PRO A 492 -0.90 -4.47 24.21
N LEU A 493 -0.09 -4.52 23.13
CA LEU A 493 1.03 -5.46 23.05
C LEU A 493 2.08 -5.21 24.15
N LEU A 494 2.17 -3.97 24.64
CA LEU A 494 3.10 -3.59 25.70
C LEU A 494 2.63 -4.05 27.08
N SER A 495 1.32 -4.14 27.32
CA SER A 495 0.79 -4.61 28.61
C SER A 495 1.01 -6.12 28.80
N ALA A 496 1.11 -6.89 27.71
CA ALA A 496 1.38 -8.32 27.79
C ALA A 496 2.82 -8.65 28.19
N VAL A 497 3.76 -7.71 28.03
CA VAL A 497 5.19 -7.91 28.32
C VAL A 497 5.66 -7.12 29.54
N ALA A 498 4.99 -6.01 29.84
CA ALA A 498 5.25 -5.27 31.06
C ALA A 498 4.49 -5.97 32.18
N ALA A 499 5.20 -6.43 33.22
CA ALA A 499 4.59 -6.87 34.49
C ALA A 499 3.97 -5.67 35.25
N LEU A 500 3.18 -4.85 34.55
CA LEU A 500 2.32 -3.84 35.14
C LEU A 500 1.24 -4.57 35.95
N PRO A 501 0.79 -4.00 37.08
CA PRO A 501 -0.29 -4.61 37.85
C PRO A 501 -1.48 -4.84 36.91
N ALA A 502 -2.06 -6.04 36.96
CA ALA A 502 -3.23 -6.45 36.18
C ALA A 502 -4.51 -5.63 36.50
N ASP A 503 -4.37 -4.49 37.18
CA ASP A 503 -5.42 -3.62 37.66
C ASP A 503 -5.80 -2.52 36.65
N GLU A 504 -5.07 -2.36 35.54
CA GLU A 504 -5.56 -1.60 34.38
C GLU A 504 -6.52 -2.47 33.56
N GLN A 505 -7.84 -2.20 33.64
CA GLN A 505 -8.83 -2.80 32.73
C GLN A 505 -8.40 -2.55 31.26
N GLY A 506 -7.98 -3.61 30.55
CA GLY A 506 -7.44 -3.50 29.19
C GLY A 506 -6.16 -4.30 28.90
N ALA A 507 -5.54 -4.93 29.91
CA ALA A 507 -4.28 -5.66 29.73
C ALA A 507 -4.48 -6.99 28.97
N LEU A 508 -3.82 -7.14 27.81
CA LEU A 508 -3.86 -8.39 27.04
C LEU A 508 -3.19 -9.55 27.77
N SER A 509 -3.77 -10.75 27.62
CA SER A 509 -3.08 -11.99 27.94
C SER A 509 -1.92 -12.24 26.95
N SER A 510 -0.94 -13.06 27.37
CA SER A 510 0.19 -13.42 26.49
C SER A 510 -0.26 -14.12 25.20
N ALA A 511 -1.37 -14.88 25.24
CA ALA A 511 -1.93 -15.53 24.06
C ALA A 511 -2.57 -14.49 23.11
N GLN A 512 -3.33 -13.53 23.64
CA GLN A 512 -3.95 -12.47 22.82
C GLN A 512 -2.91 -11.56 22.16
N ALA A 513 -1.79 -11.27 22.84
CA ALA A 513 -0.70 -10.49 22.26
C ALA A 513 0.08 -11.26 21.19
N HIS A 514 0.25 -12.57 21.39
CA HIS A 514 0.82 -13.47 20.39
C HIS A 514 -0.01 -13.44 19.09
N ASP A 515 -1.32 -13.61 19.20
CA ASP A 515 -2.21 -13.66 18.03
C ASP A 515 -2.25 -12.33 17.28
N ARG A 516 -2.19 -11.20 17.99
CA ARG A 516 -2.09 -9.86 17.37
C ARG A 516 -0.79 -9.64 16.61
N LEU A 517 0.35 -10.12 17.12
CA LEU A 517 1.65 -10.00 16.45
C LEU A 517 1.73 -10.93 15.21
N ALA A 518 1.24 -12.16 15.34
CA ALA A 518 1.12 -13.09 14.21
C ALA A 518 0.26 -12.48 13.09
N ALA A 519 -0.85 -11.85 13.49
CA ALA A 519 -1.78 -11.19 12.59
C ALA A 519 -1.16 -10.06 11.74
N ILE A 520 -0.12 -9.38 12.24
CA ILE A 520 0.54 -8.27 11.52
C ILE A 520 1.88 -8.67 10.89
N GLY A 521 2.17 -9.97 10.78
CA GLY A 521 3.30 -10.46 9.97
C GLY A 521 4.55 -10.89 10.73
N PHE A 522 4.55 -10.85 12.07
CA PHE A 522 5.64 -11.46 12.85
C PHE A 522 5.54 -12.99 12.82
N ARG A 523 6.63 -13.66 12.43
CA ARG A 523 6.71 -15.12 12.32
C ARG A 523 7.13 -15.78 13.63
N ASP A 524 7.83 -15.06 14.51
CA ASP A 524 8.12 -15.45 15.89
C ASP A 524 7.52 -14.42 16.87
N PRO A 525 6.17 -14.38 17.03
CA PRO A 525 5.52 -13.48 17.98
C PRO A 525 6.06 -13.64 19.42
N ALA A 526 6.36 -14.88 19.84
CA ALA A 526 6.87 -15.14 21.17
C ALA A 526 8.27 -14.53 21.38
N GLY A 527 9.17 -14.66 20.41
CA GLY A 527 10.47 -13.98 20.42
C GLY A 527 10.35 -12.47 20.40
N THR A 528 9.44 -11.96 19.56
CA THR A 528 9.15 -10.53 19.48
C THR A 528 8.67 -9.98 20.82
N LEU A 529 7.73 -10.65 21.51
CA LEU A 529 7.29 -10.25 22.85
C LEU A 529 8.46 -10.24 23.86
N ARG A 530 9.38 -11.21 23.82
CA ARG A 530 10.58 -11.19 24.66
C ARG A 530 11.47 -9.97 24.38
N HIS A 531 11.62 -9.58 23.11
CA HIS A 531 12.39 -8.40 22.71
C HIS A 531 11.74 -7.09 23.13
N ILE A 532 10.42 -6.96 22.92
CA ILE A 532 9.63 -5.81 23.39
C ILE A 532 9.75 -5.70 24.91
N GLY A 533 9.59 -6.81 25.64
CA GLY A 533 9.75 -6.87 27.09
C GLY A 533 11.13 -6.39 27.54
N ALA A 534 12.21 -6.86 26.90
CA ALA A 534 13.57 -6.45 27.24
C ALA A 534 13.82 -4.94 27.05
N LEU A 535 13.19 -4.32 26.05
CA LEU A 535 13.34 -2.89 25.74
C LEU A 535 12.47 -1.99 26.62
N THR A 536 11.28 -2.47 26.99
CA THR A 536 10.25 -1.65 27.64
C THR A 536 10.09 -1.91 29.12
N SER A 537 10.77 -2.93 29.68
CA SER A 537 10.72 -3.23 31.12
C SER A 537 11.62 -2.29 31.94
N GLY A 538 11.19 -2.01 33.17
CA GLY A 538 11.94 -1.18 34.12
C GLY A 538 11.57 0.32 34.11
N LEU A 539 12.23 1.07 34.99
CA LEU A 539 11.93 2.47 35.31
C LEU A 539 12.93 3.48 34.70
N SER A 540 13.84 3.02 33.84
CA SER A 540 14.83 3.94 33.23
C SER A 540 14.15 4.92 32.27
N ARG A 541 14.80 6.07 32.04
CA ARG A 541 14.36 7.05 31.04
C ARG A 541 14.27 6.41 29.65
N LYS A 542 15.24 5.55 29.31
CA LYS A 542 15.25 4.77 28.09
C LYS A 542 14.03 3.85 27.95
N ALA A 543 13.75 3.03 28.97
CA ALA A 543 12.60 2.13 28.96
C ALA A 543 11.28 2.91 28.83
N THR A 544 11.20 4.09 29.44
CA THR A 544 10.05 4.98 29.32
C THR A 544 9.89 5.51 27.90
N ILE A 545 10.95 6.04 27.27
CA ILE A 545 10.90 6.52 25.87
C ILE A 545 10.53 5.37 24.93
N GLN A 546 11.16 4.20 25.09
CA GLN A 546 10.87 3.04 24.26
C GLN A 546 9.43 2.57 24.42
N ARG A 547 8.88 2.54 25.64
CA ARG A 547 7.47 2.20 25.87
C ARG A 547 6.50 3.12 25.12
N HIS A 548 6.83 4.41 24.96
CA HIS A 548 5.98 5.34 24.21
C HIS A 548 6.09 5.14 22.68
N LEU A 549 7.30 4.85 22.18
CA LEU A 549 7.56 4.74 20.73
C LEU A 549 7.25 3.35 20.17
N MET A 550 7.39 2.31 20.99
CA MET A 550 7.28 0.92 20.58
C MET A 550 6.00 0.57 19.80
N PRO A 551 4.80 1.08 20.14
CA PRO A 551 3.60 0.76 19.37
C PRO A 551 3.70 1.19 17.90
N VAL A 552 4.26 2.38 17.66
CA VAL A 552 4.48 2.89 16.30
C VAL A 552 5.62 2.13 15.63
N MET A 553 6.69 1.81 16.36
CA MET A 553 7.80 1.04 15.81
C MET A 553 7.42 -0.39 15.42
N ILE A 554 6.54 -1.06 16.21
CA ILE A 554 6.02 -2.40 15.86
C ILE A 554 5.28 -2.35 14.52
N ARG A 555 4.49 -1.29 14.29
CA ARG A 555 3.84 -1.06 13.00
C ARG A 555 4.89 -0.92 11.88
N TRP A 556 5.89 -0.05 12.04
CA TRP A 556 6.92 0.13 11.01
C TRP A 556 7.75 -1.14 10.75
N PHE A 557 8.04 -1.94 11.79
CA PHE A 557 8.67 -3.24 11.60
C PHE A 557 7.78 -4.21 10.84
N ALA A 558 6.48 -4.27 11.17
CA ALA A 558 5.48 -5.09 10.47
C ALA A 558 5.37 -4.72 8.99
N ASP A 559 5.55 -3.44 8.64
CA ASP A 559 5.62 -2.95 7.26
C ASP A 559 6.93 -3.34 6.54
N GLY A 560 7.89 -3.93 7.24
CA GLY A 560 9.17 -4.42 6.72
C GLY A 560 9.12 -5.81 6.07
N VAL A 561 10.27 -6.32 5.63
CA VAL A 561 10.40 -7.65 4.99
C VAL A 561 10.57 -8.76 6.01
N ASP A 562 11.38 -8.49 7.04
CA ASP A 562 11.70 -9.39 8.15
C ASP A 562 11.50 -8.64 9.48
N PRO A 563 10.24 -8.48 9.95
CA PRO A 563 9.92 -7.76 11.19
C PRO A 563 10.60 -8.37 12.42
N ASP A 564 10.67 -9.70 12.49
CA ASP A 564 11.30 -10.43 13.60
C ASP A 564 12.79 -10.12 13.70
N TYR A 565 13.51 -10.20 12.57
CA TYR A 565 14.93 -9.85 12.52
C TYR A 565 15.16 -8.36 12.80
N GLY A 566 14.33 -7.47 12.25
CA GLY A 566 14.41 -6.04 12.52
C GLY A 566 14.28 -5.71 14.01
N MET A 567 13.34 -6.35 14.70
CA MET A 567 13.13 -6.16 16.14
C MET A 567 14.34 -6.60 16.99
N VAL A 568 14.93 -7.78 16.69
CA VAL A 568 16.11 -8.24 17.43
C VAL A 568 17.35 -7.39 17.15
N SER A 569 17.56 -6.95 15.90
CA SER A 569 18.68 -6.06 15.55
C SER A 569 18.51 -4.69 16.22
N PHE A 570 17.29 -4.14 16.24
CA PHE A 570 17.00 -2.91 16.97
C PHE A 570 17.31 -3.05 18.46
N ARG A 571 16.92 -4.16 19.08
CA ARG A 571 17.24 -4.43 20.48
C ARG A 571 18.75 -4.40 20.72
N ARG A 572 19.53 -5.12 19.91
CA ARG A 572 21.00 -5.20 20.05
C ARG A 572 21.67 -3.84 19.88
N ILE A 573 21.25 -3.06 18.89
CA ILE A 573 21.76 -1.70 18.65
C ILE A 573 21.40 -0.78 19.83
N SER A 574 20.14 -0.84 20.29
CA SER A 574 19.66 -0.11 21.46
C SER A 574 20.48 -0.45 22.71
N GLU A 575 20.75 -1.73 22.97
CA GLU A 575 21.56 -2.18 24.11
C GLU A 575 23.00 -1.65 24.01
N ARG A 576 23.64 -1.72 22.83
CA ARG A 576 25.00 -1.19 22.60
C ARG A 576 25.09 0.33 22.77
N LEU A 577 24.10 1.09 22.30
CA LEU A 577 24.05 2.54 22.49
C LEU A 577 23.68 2.94 23.92
N GLY A 578 23.21 2.02 24.76
CA GLY A 578 22.92 2.29 26.17
C GLY A 578 21.95 3.46 26.34
N ASP A 579 22.33 4.41 27.21
CA ASP A 579 21.58 5.64 27.53
C ASP A 579 22.11 6.87 26.78
N THR A 580 22.75 6.67 25.63
CA THR A 580 23.39 7.75 24.87
C THR A 580 22.37 8.87 24.54
N PRO A 581 22.59 10.13 25.01
CA PRO A 581 21.56 11.17 24.95
C PRO A 581 21.11 11.55 23.54
N TRP A 582 22.02 11.54 22.55
CA TRP A 582 21.64 11.87 21.17
C TRP A 582 20.75 10.80 20.55
N PHE A 583 20.96 9.52 20.84
CA PHE A 583 20.16 8.42 20.30
C PHE A 583 18.74 8.44 20.85
N LEU A 584 18.59 8.63 22.16
CA LEU A 584 17.27 8.74 22.79
C LEU A 584 16.51 10.00 22.32
N ARG A 585 17.22 11.10 22.06
CA ARG A 585 16.61 12.29 21.43
C ARG A 585 16.20 12.01 19.99
N MET A 586 17.06 11.40 19.18
CA MET A 586 16.75 11.05 17.79
C MET A 586 15.48 10.19 17.72
N LEU A 587 15.38 9.14 18.52
CA LEU A 587 14.18 8.28 18.54
C LEU A 587 12.89 9.03 18.93
N ARG A 588 12.98 10.00 19.84
CA ARG A 588 11.82 10.72 20.38
C ARG A 588 11.41 11.93 19.54
N ASP A 589 12.39 12.68 19.07
CA ASP A 589 12.22 14.02 18.50
C ASP A 589 12.25 14.00 16.95
N SER A 590 12.75 12.91 16.35
CA SER A 590 12.82 12.71 14.89
C SER A 590 12.12 11.40 14.49
N SER A 591 10.79 11.46 14.35
CA SER A 591 9.98 10.29 13.97
C SER A 591 10.42 9.68 12.64
N GLY A 592 10.86 10.52 11.69
CA GLY A 592 11.39 10.07 10.41
C GLY A 592 12.71 9.28 10.54
N ALA A 593 13.62 9.66 11.44
CA ALA A 593 14.85 8.90 11.66
C ALA A 593 14.57 7.54 12.32
N ALA A 594 13.63 7.49 13.26
CA ALA A 594 13.19 6.25 13.89
C ALA A 594 12.53 5.30 12.88
N GLU A 595 11.67 5.83 12.01
CA GLU A 595 11.04 5.08 10.92
C GLU A 595 12.09 4.53 9.92
N ARG A 596 12.99 5.39 9.43
CA ARG A 596 14.11 4.96 8.56
C ARG A 596 14.95 3.85 9.20
N LEU A 597 15.22 3.95 10.51
CA LEU A 597 15.93 2.90 11.25
C LEU A 597 15.14 1.58 11.23
N THR A 598 13.84 1.60 11.51
CA THR A 598 13.01 0.39 11.46
C THR A 598 12.95 -0.24 10.07
N HIS A 599 12.86 0.57 9.01
CA HIS A 599 12.89 0.10 7.62
C HIS A 599 14.22 -0.55 7.25
N VAL A 600 15.35 0.07 7.60
CA VAL A 600 16.68 -0.49 7.34
C VAL A 600 16.83 -1.84 8.03
N LEU A 601 16.48 -1.91 9.32
CA LEU A 601 16.72 -3.11 10.13
C LEU A 601 15.81 -4.28 9.73
N SER A 602 14.57 -4.01 9.31
CA SER A 602 13.65 -5.03 8.80
C SER A 602 13.82 -5.34 7.31
N GLY A 603 14.51 -4.48 6.55
CA GLY A 603 14.66 -4.60 5.10
C GLY A 603 16.01 -5.18 4.65
N SER A 604 17.08 -5.05 5.45
CA SER A 604 18.42 -5.48 5.04
C SER A 604 19.20 -6.12 6.19
N ARG A 605 19.42 -7.43 6.08
CA ARG A 605 20.33 -8.14 6.99
C ARG A 605 21.76 -7.63 6.87
N TYR A 606 22.21 -7.31 5.64
CA TYR A 606 23.55 -6.77 5.40
C TYR A 606 23.79 -5.46 6.17
N ALA A 607 22.86 -4.50 6.09
CA ALA A 607 22.99 -3.24 6.80
C ALA A 607 22.83 -3.41 8.32
N ALA A 608 21.86 -4.21 8.77
CA ALA A 608 21.65 -4.48 10.18
C ALA A 608 22.87 -5.11 10.85
N ASP A 609 23.48 -6.14 10.23
CA ASP A 609 24.69 -6.79 10.75
C ASP A 609 25.86 -5.78 10.87
N LEU A 610 26.04 -4.89 9.88
CA LEU A 610 27.05 -3.82 9.96
C LEU A 610 26.72 -2.78 11.02
N MET A 611 25.45 -2.40 11.18
CA MET A 611 24.98 -1.44 12.20
C MET A 611 25.16 -1.98 13.61
N GLU A 612 25.05 -3.29 13.84
CA GLU A 612 25.38 -3.85 15.16
C GLU A 612 26.81 -3.49 15.57
N TRP A 613 27.75 -3.48 14.63
CA TRP A 613 29.17 -3.12 14.87
C TRP A 613 29.46 -1.63 14.80
N ILE A 614 28.59 -0.85 14.15
CA ILE A 614 28.71 0.60 13.97
C ILE A 614 27.39 1.24 14.39
N PRO A 615 26.98 1.11 15.66
CA PRO A 615 25.66 1.55 16.10
C PRO A 615 25.50 3.08 16.03
N GLU A 616 26.60 3.83 16.05
CA GLU A 616 26.62 5.28 15.87
C GLU A 616 26.15 5.71 14.47
N ALA A 617 26.15 4.79 13.48
CA ALA A 617 25.59 5.04 12.16
C ALA A 617 24.08 5.34 12.19
N ALA A 618 23.38 4.98 13.28
CA ALA A 618 21.98 5.40 13.48
C ALA A 618 21.81 6.93 13.40
N ALA A 619 22.82 7.70 13.81
CA ALA A 619 22.79 9.17 13.72
C ALA A 619 22.71 9.69 12.27
N TRP A 620 23.18 8.91 11.29
CA TRP A 620 23.15 9.32 9.88
C TRP A 620 21.74 9.29 9.29
N LEU A 621 20.81 8.58 9.94
CA LEU A 621 19.42 8.46 9.48
C LEU A 621 18.59 9.73 9.72
N ASP A 622 19.13 10.68 10.46
CA ASP A 622 18.49 11.98 10.74
C ASP A 622 18.63 12.96 9.56
N SER A 623 19.53 12.72 8.62
CA SER A 623 19.71 13.58 7.43
C SER A 623 20.26 12.80 6.24
N SER A 624 19.57 12.95 5.09
CA SER A 624 19.98 12.39 3.80
C SER A 624 21.40 12.81 3.38
N GLU A 625 21.88 13.98 3.82
CA GLU A 625 23.23 14.46 3.52
C GLU A 625 24.31 13.55 4.12
N GLN A 626 24.06 13.01 5.33
CA GLN A 626 25.01 12.12 6.01
C GLN A 626 25.12 10.73 5.34
N LEU A 627 24.19 10.40 4.46
CA LEU A 627 24.16 9.16 3.68
C LEU A 627 24.89 9.30 2.33
N ARG A 628 25.28 10.52 1.94
CA ARG A 628 25.99 10.75 0.67
C ARG A 628 27.40 10.16 0.69
N PRO A 629 27.88 9.57 -0.43
CA PRO A 629 29.23 9.05 -0.53
C PRO A 629 30.27 10.15 -0.30
N ARG A 630 31.31 9.85 0.46
CA ARG A 630 32.44 10.76 0.62
C ARG A 630 33.35 10.72 -0.59
N SER A 631 33.99 11.85 -0.90
CA SER A 631 34.92 11.91 -2.03
C SER A 631 36.13 10.99 -1.81
N GLY A 632 36.62 10.40 -2.90
CA GLY A 632 37.81 9.54 -2.87
C GLY A 632 39.01 10.25 -2.25
N PHE A 633 39.19 11.55 -2.51
CA PHE A 633 40.24 12.37 -1.90
C PHE A 633 40.15 12.38 -0.36
N ALA A 634 38.96 12.63 0.20
CA ALA A 634 38.77 12.65 1.65
C ALA A 634 39.05 11.28 2.29
N LEU A 635 38.60 10.21 1.63
CA LEU A 635 38.84 8.83 2.08
C LEU A 635 40.33 8.46 2.01
N GLN A 636 41.03 8.85 0.95
CA GLN A 636 42.48 8.64 0.84
C GLN A 636 43.25 9.41 1.92
N GLN A 637 42.87 10.65 2.23
CA GLN A 637 43.50 11.44 3.28
C GLN A 637 43.32 10.80 4.66
N GLU A 638 42.11 10.31 4.96
CA GLU A 638 41.86 9.57 6.21
C GLU A 638 42.68 8.28 6.26
N ALA A 639 42.74 7.52 5.17
CA ALA A 639 43.55 6.30 5.09
C ALA A 639 45.05 6.58 5.28
N ARG A 640 45.58 7.67 4.71
CA ARG A 640 46.98 8.09 4.94
C ARG A 640 47.22 8.47 6.40
N ALA A 641 46.29 9.20 7.01
CA ALA A 641 46.39 9.58 8.42
C ALA A 641 46.38 8.35 9.35
N ILE A 642 45.54 7.34 9.06
CA ILE A 642 45.55 6.05 9.77
C ILE A 642 46.94 5.43 9.70
N GLN A 643 47.53 5.35 8.51
CA GLN A 643 48.83 4.72 8.31
C GLN A 643 50.01 5.48 8.91
N ALA A 644 49.90 6.79 9.09
CA ALA A 644 50.94 7.59 9.73
C ALA A 644 50.96 7.40 11.26
N ARG A 645 49.82 6.99 11.85
CA ARG A 645 49.66 6.83 13.31
C ARG A 645 49.99 5.44 13.82
N HIS A 646 50.08 4.45 12.95
CA HIS A 646 50.30 3.06 13.32
C HIS A 646 51.65 2.58 12.78
N GLU A 647 52.46 2.00 13.68
CA GLU A 647 53.78 1.46 13.34
C GLU A 647 53.69 0.06 12.72
N SER A 648 52.71 -0.75 13.13
CA SER A 648 52.51 -2.11 12.60
C SER A 648 51.46 -2.16 11.48
N ILE A 649 51.68 -3.02 10.48
CA ILE A 649 50.70 -3.30 9.42
C ILE A 649 49.38 -3.81 9.99
N GLY A 650 49.44 -4.66 11.02
CA GLY A 650 48.26 -5.26 11.64
C GLY A 650 47.30 -4.20 12.22
N ASP A 651 47.84 -3.20 12.90
CA ASP A 651 47.04 -2.13 13.52
C ASP A 651 46.48 -1.17 12.47
N ALA A 652 47.32 -0.75 11.53
CA ALA A 652 46.89 0.11 10.41
C ALA A 652 45.74 -0.54 9.64
N MET A 653 45.86 -1.84 9.35
CA MET A 653 44.88 -2.55 8.53
C MET A 653 43.59 -2.87 9.28
N ARG A 654 43.60 -3.00 10.62
CA ARG A 654 42.34 -3.03 11.41
C ARG A 654 41.54 -1.74 11.23
N SER A 655 42.21 -0.59 11.26
CA SER A 655 41.59 0.74 11.07
C SER A 655 41.14 0.98 9.63
N VAL A 656 41.92 0.56 8.62
CA VAL A 656 41.52 0.65 7.20
C VAL A 656 40.29 -0.23 6.92
N ARG A 657 40.22 -1.45 7.47
CA ARG A 657 39.02 -2.29 7.35
C ARG A 657 37.81 -1.67 8.06
N ALA A 658 38.01 -1.00 9.20
CA ALA A 658 36.94 -0.24 9.86
C ALA A 658 36.43 0.91 9.00
N LEU A 659 37.34 1.67 8.35
CA LEU A 659 37.00 2.69 7.37
C LEU A 659 36.17 2.08 6.22
N ARG A 660 36.61 0.97 5.63
CA ARG A 660 35.85 0.29 4.55
C ARG A 660 34.45 -0.13 5.00
N ARG A 661 34.31 -0.82 6.13
CA ARG A 661 33.00 -1.23 6.67
C ARG A 661 32.06 -0.05 6.89
N ARG A 662 32.58 1.06 7.43
CA ARG A 662 31.82 2.29 7.69
C ARG A 662 31.26 2.90 6.39
N GLU A 663 32.08 2.96 5.36
CA GLU A 663 31.66 3.53 4.07
C GLU A 663 30.74 2.57 3.30
N LEU A 664 30.95 1.25 3.38
CA LEU A 664 30.01 0.26 2.85
C LEU A 664 28.63 0.36 3.51
N LEU A 665 28.59 0.53 4.83
CA LEU A 665 27.34 0.76 5.56
C LEU A 665 26.67 2.05 5.09
N ARG A 666 27.41 3.16 4.95
CA ARG A 666 26.82 4.42 4.45
C ARG A 666 26.17 4.24 3.07
N LEU A 667 26.87 3.60 2.15
CA LEU A 667 26.36 3.31 0.81
C LEU A 667 25.13 2.39 0.87
N ALA A 668 25.14 1.38 1.74
CA ALA A 668 24.00 0.49 1.92
C ALA A 668 22.79 1.27 2.43
N LEU A 669 22.94 2.08 3.48
CA LEU A 669 21.85 2.92 4.01
C LEU A 669 21.30 3.89 2.95
N GLY A 670 22.18 4.57 2.20
CA GLY A 670 21.77 5.49 1.15
C GLY A 670 21.03 4.79 0.00
N GLY A 671 21.46 3.59 -0.39
CA GLY A 671 20.76 2.78 -1.40
C GLY A 671 19.40 2.26 -0.91
N LEU A 672 19.33 1.76 0.34
CA LEU A 672 18.11 1.20 0.93
C LEU A 672 17.00 2.24 1.10
N LEU A 673 17.38 3.50 1.36
CA LEU A 673 16.45 4.61 1.58
C LEU A 673 16.14 5.41 0.31
N GLY A 674 16.60 4.96 -0.86
CA GLY A 674 16.36 5.64 -2.13
C GLY A 674 17.10 6.98 -2.28
N GLU A 675 18.12 7.22 -1.47
CA GLU A 675 18.87 8.50 -1.45
C GLU A 675 20.01 8.51 -2.48
N LEU A 676 20.46 7.33 -2.91
CA LEU A 676 21.57 7.16 -3.85
C LEU A 676 21.13 6.42 -5.11
N THR A 677 21.51 6.98 -6.25
CA THR A 677 21.38 6.29 -7.54
C THR A 677 22.36 5.12 -7.64
N ILE A 678 22.07 4.17 -8.54
CA ILE A 678 22.97 3.04 -8.79
C ILE A 678 24.36 3.48 -9.27
N ALA A 679 24.44 4.58 -10.03
CA ALA A 679 25.71 5.14 -10.48
C ALA A 679 26.54 5.68 -9.30
N GLU A 680 25.91 6.41 -8.38
CA GLU A 680 26.56 6.88 -7.14
C GLU A 680 27.01 5.71 -6.25
N LEU A 681 26.19 4.66 -6.14
CA LEU A 681 26.55 3.44 -5.41
C LEU A 681 27.76 2.77 -6.03
N SER A 682 27.76 2.54 -7.36
CA SER A 682 28.90 1.92 -8.05
C SER A 682 30.17 2.75 -7.93
N GLN A 683 30.09 4.06 -8.09
CA GLN A 683 31.24 4.95 -7.92
C GLN A 683 31.76 4.93 -6.47
N GLY A 684 30.87 4.96 -5.49
CA GLY A 684 31.21 4.90 -4.07
C GLY A 684 31.89 3.59 -3.69
N LEU A 685 31.34 2.46 -4.13
CA LEU A 685 31.88 1.10 -3.90
C LEU A 685 33.27 0.95 -4.55
N THR A 686 33.43 1.41 -5.79
CA THR A 686 34.73 1.43 -6.47
C THR A 686 35.72 2.31 -5.72
N SER A 687 35.34 3.53 -5.34
CA SER A 687 36.22 4.48 -4.65
C SER A 687 36.74 3.93 -3.32
N ILE A 688 35.88 3.33 -2.47
CA ILE A 688 36.34 2.75 -1.20
C ILE A 688 37.21 1.52 -1.42
N SER A 689 36.95 0.73 -2.46
CA SER A 689 37.78 -0.43 -2.83
C SER A 689 39.18 0.01 -3.26
N GLU A 690 39.30 1.05 -4.09
CA GLU A 690 40.60 1.64 -4.48
C GLU A 690 41.36 2.21 -3.29
N VAL A 691 40.68 3.00 -2.44
CA VAL A 691 41.29 3.55 -1.22
C VAL A 691 41.83 2.43 -0.34
N THR A 692 41.07 1.34 -0.21
CA THR A 692 41.47 0.18 0.58
C THR A 692 42.70 -0.50 -0.01
N ILE A 693 42.71 -0.81 -1.31
CA ILE A 693 43.86 -1.45 -1.98
C ILE A 693 45.09 -0.55 -1.90
N GLN A 694 44.96 0.74 -2.20
CA GLN A 694 46.07 1.69 -2.16
C GLN A 694 46.60 1.87 -0.73
N ALA A 695 45.73 1.86 0.29
CA ALA A 695 46.17 1.84 1.68
C ALA A 695 46.92 0.54 1.99
N THR A 696 46.35 -0.64 1.70
CA THR A 696 47.04 -1.91 1.94
C THR A 696 48.40 -1.95 1.24
N LEU A 697 48.49 -1.52 -0.02
CA LEU A 697 49.74 -1.47 -0.77
C LEU A 697 50.79 -0.62 -0.07
N ARG A 698 50.45 0.60 0.37
CA ARG A 698 51.38 1.47 1.11
C ARG A 698 51.85 0.85 2.43
N ALA A 699 51.00 0.10 3.13
CA ALA A 699 51.38 -0.54 4.38
C ALA A 699 52.32 -1.72 4.13
N VAL A 700 51.98 -2.58 3.18
CA VAL A 700 52.78 -3.74 2.77
C VAL A 700 54.13 -3.30 2.20
N TRP A 701 54.16 -2.23 1.40
CA TRP A 701 55.39 -1.68 0.81
C TRP A 701 56.45 -1.38 1.85
N ARG A 702 56.09 -0.65 2.92
CA ARG A 702 57.01 -0.23 3.99
C ARG A 702 57.69 -1.40 4.70
N GLU A 703 57.04 -2.56 4.75
CA GLU A 703 57.54 -3.74 5.45
C GLU A 703 58.31 -4.68 4.51
N VAL A 704 57.82 -4.82 3.27
CA VAL A 704 58.35 -5.80 2.31
C VAL A 704 59.52 -5.25 1.51
N VAL A 705 59.50 -3.97 1.14
CA VAL A 705 60.49 -3.35 0.25
C VAL A 705 61.50 -2.56 1.11
N PRO A 706 62.77 -3.00 1.18
CA PRO A 706 63.79 -2.29 1.93
C PRO A 706 64.22 -1.00 1.19
N PRO A 707 64.79 0.00 1.90
CA PRO A 707 65.14 1.29 1.30
C PRO A 707 66.07 1.22 0.08
N GLU A 708 66.97 0.24 0.03
CA GLU A 708 67.88 0.00 -1.10
C GLU A 708 67.18 -0.51 -2.37
N ASP A 709 65.99 -1.11 -2.24
CA ASP A 709 65.18 -1.64 -3.34
C ASP A 709 63.98 -0.72 -3.66
N ASP A 710 63.89 0.49 -3.08
CA ASP A 710 62.75 1.44 -3.23
C ASP A 710 62.59 1.98 -4.66
N ALA A 711 63.57 1.73 -5.53
CA ALA A 711 63.44 2.01 -6.96
C ALA A 711 62.43 1.09 -7.66
N LEU A 712 62.09 -0.08 -7.09
CA LEU A 712 61.06 -0.98 -7.62
C LEU A 712 59.76 -0.22 -7.88
N ASP A 713 59.13 -0.44 -9.03
CA ASP A 713 57.78 0.05 -9.29
C ASP A 713 56.79 -1.11 -9.21
N PHE A 714 55.64 -0.91 -8.58
CA PHE A 714 54.56 -1.90 -8.51
C PHE A 714 53.20 -1.23 -8.73
N ALA A 715 52.30 -1.90 -9.45
CA ALA A 715 50.94 -1.43 -9.67
C ALA A 715 49.91 -2.56 -9.66
N VAL A 716 48.71 -2.20 -9.21
CA VAL A 716 47.50 -3.02 -9.26
C VAL A 716 46.58 -2.43 -10.33
N ILE A 717 46.20 -3.28 -11.29
CA ILE A 717 45.30 -2.93 -12.38
C ILE A 717 43.98 -3.63 -12.13
N ALA A 718 42.90 -2.87 -11.97
CA ALA A 718 41.55 -3.39 -11.86
C ALA A 718 41.06 -3.88 -13.22
N MET A 719 40.30 -4.96 -13.20
CA MET A 719 39.73 -5.63 -14.36
C MET A 719 38.21 -5.78 -14.19
N GLY A 720 37.52 -6.30 -15.21
CA GLY A 720 36.10 -6.62 -15.14
C GLY A 720 35.21 -5.44 -14.70
N ARG A 721 34.29 -5.70 -13.76
CA ARG A 721 33.39 -4.66 -13.21
C ARG A 721 34.13 -3.63 -12.35
N PHE A 722 35.20 -4.02 -11.68
CA PHE A 722 35.99 -3.09 -10.86
C PHE A 722 36.72 -2.05 -11.75
N GLY A 723 37.32 -2.52 -12.84
CA GLY A 723 38.03 -1.67 -13.78
C GLY A 723 37.11 -0.73 -14.57
N GLY A 724 35.86 -1.14 -14.84
CA GLY A 724 34.83 -0.26 -15.41
C GLY A 724 34.13 0.67 -14.42
N ALA A 725 34.53 0.69 -13.15
CA ALA A 725 33.89 1.46 -12.07
C ALA A 725 32.40 1.11 -11.87
N GLU A 726 32.03 -0.15 -12.10
CA GLU A 726 30.65 -0.66 -12.12
C GLU A 726 30.41 -1.70 -11.01
N LEU A 727 31.07 -1.56 -9.86
CA LEU A 727 30.88 -2.46 -8.72
C LEU A 727 29.44 -2.36 -8.18
N GLY A 728 28.91 -3.50 -7.74
CA GLY A 728 27.69 -3.58 -6.92
C GLY A 728 27.99 -4.28 -5.61
N PHE A 729 27.02 -4.31 -4.69
CA PHE A 729 27.18 -5.10 -3.47
C PHE A 729 27.40 -6.58 -3.83
N GLY A 730 28.36 -7.21 -3.15
CA GLY A 730 28.75 -8.60 -3.41
C GLY A 730 29.58 -8.83 -4.68
N SER A 731 30.05 -7.78 -5.36
CA SER A 731 30.97 -7.94 -6.50
C SER A 731 32.40 -8.22 -6.03
N ASP A 732 33.07 -9.13 -6.75
CA ASP A 732 34.50 -9.39 -6.58
C ASP A 732 35.35 -8.23 -7.13
N ALA A 733 36.58 -8.08 -6.62
CA ALA A 733 37.54 -7.13 -7.16
C ALA A 733 38.56 -7.85 -8.06
N ASP A 734 38.21 -8.00 -9.33
CA ASP A 734 39.12 -8.56 -10.34
C ASP A 734 40.33 -7.64 -10.53
N VAL A 735 41.55 -8.17 -10.41
CA VAL A 735 42.80 -7.42 -10.51
C VAL A 735 43.90 -8.20 -11.23
N ILE A 736 44.87 -7.50 -11.80
CA ILE A 736 46.17 -8.06 -12.19
C ILE A 736 47.30 -7.20 -11.61
N TYR A 737 48.48 -7.80 -11.45
CA TYR A 737 49.62 -7.17 -10.79
C TYR A 737 50.78 -7.04 -11.76
N VAL A 738 51.33 -5.84 -11.85
CA VAL A 738 52.48 -5.52 -12.69
C VAL A 738 53.58 -4.87 -11.84
N TYR A 739 54.83 -5.22 -12.12
CA TYR A 739 55.98 -4.52 -11.57
C TYR A 739 56.95 -4.09 -12.67
N ASP A 740 57.80 -3.12 -12.37
CA ASP A 740 59.02 -2.85 -13.13
C ASP A 740 60.18 -2.89 -12.14
N ALA A 741 61.21 -3.66 -12.49
CA ALA A 741 62.37 -3.83 -11.64
C ALA A 741 63.13 -2.50 -11.45
N ASN A 742 63.08 -1.60 -12.44
CA ASN A 742 63.60 -0.23 -12.37
C ASN A 742 64.96 -0.11 -11.62
N GLY A 743 65.94 -0.92 -12.03
CA GLY A 743 67.29 -0.93 -11.46
C GLY A 743 67.53 -1.98 -10.37
N VAL A 744 66.49 -2.56 -9.78
CA VAL A 744 66.58 -3.72 -8.87
C VAL A 744 66.89 -5.00 -9.66
N PRO A 745 67.75 -5.92 -9.18
CA PRO A 745 67.99 -7.19 -9.86
C PRO A 745 66.69 -7.96 -10.11
N ALA A 746 66.50 -8.47 -11.34
CA ALA A 746 65.21 -9.03 -11.79
C ALA A 746 64.62 -10.11 -10.86
N GLN A 747 65.45 -11.03 -10.37
CA GLN A 747 65.01 -12.08 -9.45
C GLN A 747 64.58 -11.52 -8.09
N ARG A 748 65.32 -10.53 -7.57
CA ARG A 748 64.99 -9.81 -6.34
C ARG A 748 63.68 -9.04 -6.48
N ALA A 749 63.50 -8.32 -7.59
CA ALA A 749 62.27 -7.58 -7.90
C ALA A 749 61.05 -8.52 -7.97
N GLN A 750 61.19 -9.69 -8.60
CA GLN A 750 60.13 -10.70 -8.65
C GLN A 750 59.76 -11.23 -7.25
N GLU A 751 60.75 -11.53 -6.42
CA GLU A 751 60.52 -12.00 -5.04
C GLU A 751 59.78 -10.96 -4.20
N LEU A 752 60.19 -9.69 -4.29
CA LEU A 752 59.53 -8.57 -3.61
C LEU A 752 58.09 -8.39 -4.11
N ALA A 753 57.88 -8.41 -5.43
CA ALA A 753 56.56 -8.29 -6.02
C ALA A 753 55.60 -9.42 -5.57
N LEU A 754 56.08 -10.67 -5.47
CA LEU A 754 55.29 -11.78 -4.95
C LEU A 754 54.92 -11.59 -3.47
N LYS A 755 55.86 -11.12 -2.65
CA LYS A 755 55.59 -10.79 -1.23
C LYS A 755 54.59 -9.64 -1.10
N ILE A 756 54.65 -8.63 -1.96
CA ILE A 756 53.66 -7.53 -2.00
C ILE A 756 52.28 -8.10 -2.30
N VAL A 757 52.13 -8.94 -3.33
CA VAL A 757 50.83 -9.56 -3.65
C VAL A 757 50.31 -10.42 -2.50
N GLN A 758 51.17 -11.20 -1.86
CA GLN A 758 50.80 -11.99 -0.69
C GLN A 758 50.30 -11.09 0.44
N GLY A 759 51.04 -10.03 0.78
CA GLY A 759 50.66 -9.07 1.81
C GLY A 759 49.35 -8.35 1.49
N LEU A 760 49.13 -7.95 0.22
CA LEU A 760 47.88 -7.33 -0.22
C LEU A 760 46.69 -8.23 0.10
N ARG A 761 46.74 -9.50 -0.30
CA ARG A 761 45.65 -10.46 -0.09
C ARG A 761 45.42 -10.73 1.39
N THR A 762 46.47 -11.02 2.15
CA THR A 762 46.36 -11.33 3.58
C THR A 762 45.82 -10.15 4.39
N HIS A 763 46.25 -8.92 4.10
CA HIS A 763 45.87 -7.77 4.93
C HIS A 763 44.58 -7.07 4.48
N SER A 764 44.11 -7.34 3.27
CA SER A 764 42.81 -6.86 2.78
C SER A 764 41.62 -7.70 3.26
N GLU A 765 41.85 -8.95 3.69
CA GLU A 765 40.81 -9.86 4.17
C GLU A 765 40.01 -9.28 5.36
N ASP A 766 38.68 -9.36 5.26
CA ASP A 766 37.74 -8.97 6.31
C ASP A 766 36.59 -9.97 6.37
N GLN A 767 36.41 -10.64 7.50
CA GLN A 767 35.33 -11.61 7.69
C GLN A 767 33.93 -10.98 7.64
N ARG A 768 33.80 -9.69 8.02
CA ARG A 768 32.50 -9.02 8.13
C ARG A 768 32.08 -8.33 6.84
N ALA A 769 33.06 -7.95 6.03
CA ALA A 769 32.84 -7.40 4.71
C ALA A 769 33.87 -7.99 3.77
N PRO A 770 33.67 -9.23 3.27
CA PRO A 770 34.62 -9.90 2.40
C PRO A 770 35.12 -8.98 1.28
N PHE A 771 36.41 -9.09 0.99
CA PHE A 771 37.07 -8.34 -0.06
C PHE A 771 38.11 -9.23 -0.72
N ASP A 772 37.64 -9.98 -1.72
CA ASP A 772 38.50 -10.89 -2.49
C ASP A 772 39.13 -10.15 -3.67
N LEU A 773 40.45 -10.29 -3.80
CA LEU A 773 41.24 -9.76 -4.90
C LEU A 773 41.49 -10.90 -5.89
N ASP A 774 40.59 -11.07 -6.86
CA ASP A 774 40.65 -12.17 -7.83
C ASP A 774 41.64 -11.83 -8.95
N ALA A 775 42.71 -12.63 -9.05
CA ALA A 775 43.71 -12.53 -10.12
C ALA A 775 43.50 -13.52 -11.26
N GLY A 776 42.27 -14.03 -11.43
CA GLY A 776 41.92 -15.05 -12.42
C GLY A 776 42.03 -14.60 -13.87
N LEU A 777 41.96 -13.28 -14.14
CA LEU A 777 42.05 -12.69 -15.47
C LEU A 777 43.49 -12.41 -15.95
N ARG A 778 44.52 -12.80 -15.17
CA ARG A 778 45.92 -12.66 -15.59
C ARG A 778 46.27 -13.60 -16.74
N PRO A 779 47.31 -13.30 -17.53
CA PRO A 779 47.82 -14.20 -18.58
C PRO A 779 48.03 -15.63 -18.09
N GLU A 780 47.59 -16.61 -18.88
CA GLU A 780 47.59 -18.05 -18.55
C GLU A 780 46.71 -18.44 -17.34
N GLY A 781 45.86 -17.51 -16.87
CA GLY A 781 44.89 -17.72 -15.80
C GLY A 781 45.53 -18.27 -14.53
N ARG A 782 44.93 -19.33 -13.96
CA ARG A 782 45.41 -19.98 -12.73
C ARG A 782 46.81 -20.58 -12.86
N ASN A 783 47.23 -20.94 -14.06
CA ASN A 783 48.54 -21.56 -14.32
C ASN A 783 49.64 -20.52 -14.56
N GLY A 784 49.25 -19.26 -14.80
CA GLY A 784 50.19 -18.17 -14.99
C GLY A 784 50.79 -17.63 -13.67
N PRO A 785 51.94 -16.96 -13.75
CA PRO A 785 52.56 -16.30 -12.60
C PRO A 785 51.61 -15.27 -12.00
N MET A 786 51.57 -15.21 -10.67
CA MET A 786 50.68 -14.30 -9.93
C MET A 786 50.97 -12.82 -10.23
N VAL A 787 52.22 -12.50 -10.52
CA VAL A 787 52.71 -11.16 -10.86
C VAL A 787 53.73 -11.25 -11.98
N ARG A 788 53.73 -10.29 -12.91
CA ARG A 788 54.69 -10.22 -14.03
C ARG A 788 55.34 -8.84 -14.11
N SER A 789 56.54 -8.81 -14.66
CA SER A 789 57.16 -7.54 -15.03
C SER A 789 56.44 -6.94 -16.25
N LEU A 790 56.51 -5.63 -16.43
CA LEU A 790 55.97 -4.97 -17.62
C LEU A 790 56.56 -5.55 -18.91
N ASP A 791 57.88 -5.81 -18.93
CA ASP A 791 58.55 -6.42 -20.08
C ASP A 791 58.04 -7.84 -20.35
N SER A 792 57.75 -8.61 -19.28
CA SER A 792 57.16 -9.95 -19.42
C SER A 792 55.74 -9.88 -19.97
N TYR A 793 54.94 -8.89 -19.58
CA TYR A 793 53.64 -8.63 -20.20
C TYR A 793 53.78 -8.27 -21.68
N ALA A 794 54.69 -7.35 -22.01
CA ALA A 794 54.90 -6.90 -23.39
C ALA A 794 55.34 -8.06 -24.30
N GLU A 795 56.26 -8.89 -23.82
CA GLU A 795 56.69 -10.08 -24.56
C GLU A 795 55.59 -11.12 -24.68
N TYR A 796 54.81 -11.33 -23.61
CA TYR A 796 53.70 -12.26 -23.63
C TYR A 796 52.65 -11.86 -24.66
N TYR A 797 52.18 -10.61 -24.59
CA TYR A 797 51.15 -10.11 -25.47
C TYR A 797 51.59 -10.03 -26.93
N ARG A 798 52.88 -9.79 -27.19
CA ARG A 798 53.43 -9.81 -28.56
C ARG A 798 53.41 -11.19 -29.20
N ARG A 799 53.68 -12.26 -28.43
CA ARG A 799 53.92 -13.60 -28.98
C ARG A 799 52.76 -14.58 -28.80
N TRP A 800 52.03 -14.47 -27.70
CA TRP A 800 51.07 -15.50 -27.27
C TRP A 800 49.70 -14.93 -26.89
N SER A 801 49.44 -13.64 -27.10
CA SER A 801 48.14 -13.04 -26.77
C SER A 801 46.99 -13.76 -27.45
N LEU A 802 45.95 -14.04 -26.67
CA LEU A 802 44.68 -14.56 -27.16
C LEU A 802 43.67 -13.41 -27.32
N SER A 803 42.73 -13.55 -28.24
CA SER A 803 41.75 -12.49 -28.54
C SER A 803 40.85 -12.14 -27.34
N TRP A 804 40.57 -13.09 -26.45
CA TRP A 804 39.80 -12.83 -25.22
C TRP A 804 40.60 -12.03 -24.19
N GLU A 805 41.93 -12.03 -24.23
CA GLU A 805 42.76 -11.23 -23.32
C GLU A 805 42.70 -9.76 -23.72
N ALA A 806 42.75 -9.46 -25.02
CA ALA A 806 42.48 -8.11 -25.54
C ALA A 806 41.07 -7.63 -25.14
N GLN A 807 40.07 -8.52 -25.22
CA GLN A 807 38.71 -8.25 -24.72
C GLN A 807 38.69 -7.92 -23.22
N ALA A 808 39.38 -8.70 -22.38
CA ALA A 808 39.46 -8.44 -20.94
C ALA A 808 40.18 -7.12 -20.63
N LEU A 809 41.20 -6.76 -21.39
CA LEU A 809 41.94 -5.50 -21.25
C LEU A 809 41.10 -4.25 -21.55
N LEU A 810 39.98 -4.35 -22.27
CA LEU A 810 39.01 -3.25 -22.41
C LEU A 810 38.49 -2.73 -21.06
N ARG A 811 38.58 -3.57 -20.02
CA ARG A 811 38.18 -3.22 -18.65
C ARG A 811 39.36 -2.79 -17.78
N ALA A 812 40.59 -2.85 -18.27
CA ALA A 812 41.78 -2.59 -17.48
C ALA A 812 41.89 -1.10 -17.08
N ARG A 813 42.06 -0.84 -15.78
CA ARG A 813 42.25 0.50 -15.22
C ARG A 813 43.19 0.46 -14.01
N GLY A 814 44.20 1.32 -13.98
CA GLY A 814 45.09 1.42 -12.82
C GLY A 814 44.36 1.94 -11.58
N VAL A 815 44.51 1.26 -10.44
CA VAL A 815 43.79 1.59 -9.19
C VAL A 815 44.71 1.81 -7.99
N ALA A 816 45.91 1.26 -8.00
CA ALA A 816 46.88 1.43 -6.94
C ALA A 816 48.33 1.27 -7.43
N GLY A 817 49.27 1.94 -6.77
CA GLY A 817 50.70 1.83 -7.03
C GLY A 817 51.31 2.99 -7.84
N SER A 818 52.39 2.70 -8.56
CA SER A 818 53.17 3.69 -9.31
C SER A 818 52.39 4.25 -10.50
N VAL A 819 52.20 5.57 -10.51
CA VAL A 819 51.48 6.29 -11.59
C VAL A 819 52.21 6.12 -12.93
N THR A 820 53.54 6.15 -12.91
CA THR A 820 54.37 5.97 -14.11
C THR A 820 54.20 4.56 -14.68
N LEU A 821 54.26 3.53 -13.84
CA LEU A 821 54.07 2.15 -14.27
C LEU A 821 52.65 1.90 -14.79
N ILE A 822 51.63 2.45 -14.12
CA ILE A 822 50.25 2.40 -14.59
C ILE A 822 50.14 2.98 -15.99
N GLY A 823 50.68 4.19 -16.22
CA GLY A 823 50.65 4.84 -17.54
C GLY A 823 51.30 3.99 -18.63
N ARG A 824 52.46 3.40 -18.35
CA ARG A 824 53.16 2.51 -19.29
C ARG A 824 52.40 1.21 -19.55
N PHE A 825 51.81 0.61 -18.53
CA PHE A 825 51.00 -0.60 -18.71
C PHE A 825 49.70 -0.30 -19.48
N MET A 826 49.05 0.83 -19.24
CA MET A 826 47.86 1.25 -20.00
C MET A 826 48.21 1.49 -21.48
N ALA A 827 49.35 2.14 -21.78
CA ALA A 827 49.82 2.30 -23.16
C ALA A 827 50.04 0.93 -23.84
N LEU A 828 50.68 -0.02 -23.14
CA LEU A 828 50.81 -1.39 -23.63
C LEU A 828 49.44 -2.05 -23.86
N ALA A 829 48.48 -1.86 -22.95
CA ALA A 829 47.14 -2.44 -23.09
C ALA A 829 46.35 -1.80 -24.26
N ASP A 830 46.50 -0.49 -24.48
CA ASP A 830 45.85 0.27 -25.56
C ASP A 830 46.24 -0.27 -26.94
N ASP A 831 47.51 -0.64 -27.15
CA ASP A 831 47.99 -1.26 -28.39
C ASP A 831 47.25 -2.56 -28.73
N LEU A 832 46.77 -3.30 -27.72
CA LEU A 832 46.05 -4.55 -27.90
C LEU A 832 44.53 -4.38 -27.96
N ARG A 833 43.96 -3.56 -27.06
CA ARG A 833 42.51 -3.45 -26.88
C ARG A 833 41.85 -2.49 -27.87
N TYR A 834 42.62 -1.62 -28.54
CA TYR A 834 42.15 -0.71 -29.57
C TYR A 834 42.91 -0.90 -30.90
N PRO A 835 42.83 -2.08 -31.53
CA PRO A 835 43.61 -2.38 -32.72
C PRO A 835 43.17 -1.51 -33.91
N LEU A 836 44.13 -0.92 -34.64
CA LEU A 836 43.85 -0.18 -35.89
C LEU A 836 43.18 -1.07 -36.96
N HIS A 837 43.49 -2.37 -36.95
CA HIS A 837 42.93 -3.37 -37.85
C HIS A 837 42.48 -4.59 -37.04
N PRO A 838 41.18 -4.72 -36.73
CA PRO A 838 40.65 -5.84 -35.97
C PRO A 838 40.84 -7.17 -36.69
N ASP A 839 41.34 -8.21 -36.01
CA ASP A 839 41.51 -9.56 -36.57
C ASP A 839 40.16 -10.28 -36.71
N PRO A 840 39.67 -10.56 -37.95
CA PRO A 840 38.38 -11.22 -38.15
C PRO A 840 38.33 -12.65 -37.60
N GLN A 841 39.47 -13.34 -37.44
CA GLN A 841 39.50 -14.66 -36.82
C GLN A 841 39.34 -14.56 -35.30
N GLY A 842 40.07 -13.65 -34.66
CA GLY A 842 39.94 -13.36 -33.24
C GLY A 842 38.53 -12.91 -32.84
N LEU A 843 37.89 -12.05 -33.63
CA LEU A 843 36.50 -11.64 -33.39
C LEU A 843 35.52 -12.83 -33.47
N ARG A 844 35.71 -13.74 -34.43
CA ARG A 844 34.91 -14.99 -34.52
C ARG A 844 35.15 -15.91 -33.34
N GLU A 845 36.40 -15.98 -32.84
CA GLU A 845 36.73 -16.77 -31.67
C GLU A 845 36.07 -16.22 -30.41
N ILE A 846 36.04 -14.90 -30.21
CA ILE A 846 35.28 -14.26 -29.10
C ILE A 846 33.82 -14.69 -29.13
N LYS A 847 33.17 -14.66 -30.31
CA LYS A 847 31.77 -15.13 -30.43
C LYS A 847 31.61 -16.60 -30.04
N ARG A 848 32.56 -17.47 -30.40
CA ARG A 848 32.56 -18.89 -29.99
C ARG A 848 32.78 -19.08 -28.50
N ILE A 849 33.68 -18.31 -27.89
CA ILE A 849 33.93 -18.36 -26.44
C ILE A 849 32.65 -17.94 -25.71
N LYS A 850 31.96 -16.90 -26.15
CA LYS A 850 30.67 -16.49 -25.57
C LYS A 850 29.65 -17.63 -25.58
N ALA A 851 29.45 -18.27 -26.73
CA ALA A 851 28.56 -19.41 -26.86
C ALA A 851 28.94 -20.59 -25.94
N ARG A 852 30.24 -20.82 -25.73
CA ARG A 852 30.74 -21.85 -24.81
C ARG A 852 30.47 -21.48 -23.34
N VAL A 853 30.78 -20.26 -22.94
CA VAL A 853 30.55 -19.75 -21.58
C VAL A 853 29.08 -19.85 -21.20
N GLU A 854 28.16 -19.53 -22.12
CA GLU A 854 26.71 -19.66 -21.91
C GLU A 854 26.23 -21.09 -21.64
N ASN A 855 26.96 -22.10 -22.10
CA ASN A 855 26.59 -23.51 -21.96
C ASN A 855 27.35 -24.20 -20.81
N GLU A 856 28.60 -23.82 -20.55
CA GLU A 856 29.49 -24.53 -19.63
C GLU A 856 29.59 -23.89 -18.23
N ARG A 857 29.34 -22.58 -18.09
CA ARG A 857 29.54 -21.86 -16.80
C ARG A 857 28.27 -21.58 -16.00
N LEU A 858 27.09 -21.88 -16.53
CA LEU A 858 25.85 -21.81 -15.76
C LEU A 858 25.81 -22.96 -14.73
N PRO A 859 25.57 -22.70 -13.43
CA PRO A 859 25.48 -23.76 -12.43
C PRO A 859 24.38 -24.79 -12.75
N GLN A 860 24.64 -26.07 -12.49
CA GLN A 860 23.65 -27.13 -12.70
C GLN A 860 22.42 -26.93 -11.80
N GLY A 861 21.22 -27.14 -12.35
CA GLY A 861 19.96 -27.01 -11.63
C GLY A 861 19.43 -25.58 -11.47
N VAL A 862 20.13 -24.56 -11.99
CA VAL A 862 19.68 -23.17 -12.00
C VAL A 862 18.88 -22.88 -13.27
N ASP A 863 17.71 -22.25 -13.12
CA ASP A 863 16.96 -21.71 -14.26
C ASP A 863 17.76 -20.58 -14.93
N ARG A 864 18.13 -20.80 -16.19
CA ARG A 864 18.95 -19.87 -17.00
C ARG A 864 18.30 -18.50 -17.09
N SER A 865 16.96 -18.41 -17.12
CA SER A 865 16.23 -17.14 -17.25
C SER A 865 16.32 -16.26 -15.99
N ARG A 866 16.65 -16.86 -14.83
CA ARG A 866 16.80 -16.18 -13.54
C ARG A 866 18.25 -15.80 -13.22
N HIS A 867 19.21 -16.24 -14.02
CA HIS A 867 20.62 -15.96 -13.77
C HIS A 867 20.98 -14.56 -14.29
N LEU A 868 21.12 -13.59 -13.38
CA LEU A 868 21.29 -12.17 -13.68
C LEU A 868 22.61 -11.84 -14.41
N LYS A 869 23.66 -12.63 -14.16
CA LYS A 869 24.99 -12.44 -14.78
C LYS A 869 25.17 -13.17 -16.11
N LEU A 870 25.03 -14.50 -16.12
CA LEU A 870 25.32 -15.38 -17.27
C LEU A 870 24.08 -15.83 -18.05
N GLY A 871 22.87 -15.54 -17.56
CA GLY A 871 21.62 -15.90 -18.23
C GLY A 871 21.37 -15.07 -19.49
N PRO A 872 20.45 -15.51 -20.37
CA PRO A 872 20.13 -14.79 -21.60
C PRO A 872 19.61 -13.38 -21.31
N GLY A 873 20.22 -12.36 -21.93
CA GLY A 873 19.91 -10.95 -21.70
C GLY A 873 20.43 -10.40 -20.37
N GLY A 874 21.26 -11.17 -19.65
CA GLY A 874 21.94 -10.75 -18.43
C GLY A 874 23.15 -9.86 -18.69
N LEU A 875 23.88 -9.56 -17.60
CA LEU A 875 25.04 -8.66 -17.65
C LEU A 875 26.09 -9.07 -18.69
N SER A 876 26.36 -10.37 -18.80
CA SER A 876 27.36 -10.90 -19.73
C SER A 876 26.99 -10.66 -21.19
N ASP A 877 25.71 -10.60 -21.56
CA ASP A 877 25.32 -10.34 -22.95
C ASP A 877 25.65 -8.88 -23.32
N VAL A 878 25.24 -7.95 -22.46
CA VAL A 878 25.51 -6.52 -22.67
C VAL A 878 27.01 -6.25 -22.70
N GLU A 879 27.76 -6.71 -21.70
CA GLU A 879 29.20 -6.50 -21.59
C GLU A 879 29.95 -7.04 -22.82
N TRP A 880 29.65 -8.26 -23.25
CA TRP A 880 30.34 -8.89 -24.38
C TRP A 880 30.02 -8.19 -25.70
N LEU A 881 28.78 -7.70 -25.87
CA LEU A 881 28.42 -6.94 -27.06
C LEU A 881 29.19 -5.63 -27.13
N VAL A 882 29.19 -4.80 -26.06
CA VAL A 882 29.93 -3.53 -26.17
C VAL A 882 31.42 -3.78 -26.28
N GLN A 883 31.98 -4.79 -25.60
CA GLN A 883 33.39 -5.13 -25.76
C GLN A 883 33.73 -5.57 -27.20
N LEU A 884 32.85 -6.34 -27.86
CA LEU A 884 33.03 -6.68 -29.27
C LEU A 884 33.04 -5.42 -30.15
N LEU A 885 32.10 -4.49 -29.92
CA LEU A 885 32.04 -3.22 -30.65
C LEU A 885 33.27 -2.35 -30.40
N GLN A 886 33.79 -2.33 -29.17
CA GLN A 886 35.03 -1.63 -28.85
C GLN A 886 36.22 -2.22 -29.62
N LEU A 887 36.37 -3.55 -29.64
CA LEU A 887 37.43 -4.20 -30.42
C LEU A 887 37.32 -3.93 -31.92
N GLN A 888 36.11 -3.74 -32.43
CA GLN A 888 35.86 -3.48 -33.85
C GLN A 888 36.05 -2.02 -34.24
N HIS A 889 35.71 -1.07 -33.36
CA HIS A 889 35.47 0.32 -33.76
C HIS A 889 36.17 1.37 -32.90
N ALA A 890 36.80 1.02 -31.77
CA ALA A 890 37.40 2.01 -30.89
C ALA A 890 38.64 2.71 -31.47
N ALA A 891 39.24 2.15 -32.52
CA ALA A 891 40.27 2.85 -33.30
C ALA A 891 39.69 4.11 -33.96
N ASP A 892 38.50 4.01 -34.55
CA ASP A 892 37.86 5.07 -35.33
C ASP A 892 36.89 5.94 -34.49
N VAL A 893 36.30 5.37 -33.45
CA VAL A 893 35.35 6.05 -32.56
C VAL A 893 35.98 6.24 -31.18
N GLU A 894 36.55 7.42 -30.94
CA GLU A 894 37.25 7.73 -29.69
C GLU A 894 36.39 7.52 -28.44
N GLY A 895 35.09 7.81 -28.52
CA GLY A 895 34.15 7.60 -27.40
C GLY A 895 34.04 6.15 -26.91
N LEU A 896 34.43 5.17 -27.73
CA LEU A 896 34.50 3.75 -27.34
C LEU A 896 35.75 3.42 -26.52
N ARG A 897 36.73 4.33 -26.40
CA ARG A 897 37.94 4.15 -25.59
C ARG A 897 37.70 4.44 -24.11
N THR A 898 36.72 3.75 -23.55
CA THR A 898 36.31 3.86 -22.15
C THR A 898 36.25 2.47 -21.51
N THR A 899 36.47 2.38 -20.21
CA THR A 899 36.34 1.11 -19.48
C THR A 899 34.91 0.85 -19.01
N SER A 900 33.99 1.82 -19.05
CA SER A 900 32.60 1.65 -18.63
C SER A 900 31.74 1.04 -19.75
N THR A 901 30.93 0.04 -19.39
CA THR A 901 30.00 -0.64 -20.29
C THR A 901 28.97 0.33 -20.83
N THR A 902 28.39 1.14 -19.94
CA THR A 902 27.27 2.04 -20.28
C THR A 902 27.76 3.25 -21.07
N ALA A 903 28.94 3.79 -20.73
CA ALA A 903 29.56 4.85 -21.53
C ALA A 903 29.90 4.35 -22.94
N ALA A 904 30.45 3.14 -23.07
CA ALA A 904 30.73 2.53 -24.37
C ALA A 904 29.46 2.24 -25.17
N LEU A 905 28.37 1.79 -24.52
CA LEU A 905 27.08 1.57 -25.18
C LEU A 905 26.51 2.89 -25.74
N GLU A 906 26.57 3.97 -24.97
CA GLU A 906 26.09 5.28 -25.41
C GLU A 906 26.96 5.85 -26.54
N ALA A 907 28.29 5.67 -26.48
CA ALA A 907 29.17 6.04 -27.58
C ALA A 907 28.88 5.21 -28.85
N ALA A 908 28.60 3.92 -28.72
CA ALA A 908 28.22 3.06 -29.84
C ALA A 908 26.88 3.51 -30.47
N ARG A 909 25.90 3.88 -29.63
CA ARG A 909 24.63 4.47 -30.06
C ARG A 909 24.86 5.78 -30.81
N GLY A 910 25.61 6.72 -30.24
CA GLY A 910 25.91 8.02 -30.86
C GLY A 910 26.66 7.90 -32.19
N ALA A 911 27.45 6.83 -32.36
CA ALA A 911 28.13 6.50 -33.61
C ALA A 911 27.26 5.71 -34.61
N GLY A 912 26.01 5.38 -34.28
CA GLY A 912 25.11 4.61 -35.14
C GLY A 912 25.44 3.12 -35.25
N LEU A 913 26.32 2.60 -34.38
CA LEU A 913 26.71 1.18 -34.34
C LEU A 913 25.66 0.31 -33.65
N VAL A 914 24.84 0.91 -32.79
CA VAL A 914 23.72 0.27 -32.09
C VAL A 914 22.47 1.13 -32.30
N PRO A 915 21.36 0.56 -32.80
CA PRO A 915 20.09 1.28 -32.90
C PRO A 915 19.60 1.80 -31.55
N ASP A 916 18.91 2.94 -31.54
CA ASP A 916 18.40 3.58 -30.32
C ASP A 916 17.59 2.62 -29.43
N ASP A 917 16.65 1.86 -30.03
CA ASP A 917 15.79 0.94 -29.29
C ASP A 917 16.56 -0.26 -28.71
N ALA A 918 17.64 -0.69 -29.37
CA ALA A 918 18.52 -1.73 -28.87
C ALA A 918 19.39 -1.24 -27.71
N ALA A 919 19.96 -0.03 -27.84
CA ALA A 919 20.76 0.60 -26.79
C ALA A 919 19.95 0.79 -25.51
N GLU A 920 18.71 1.29 -25.61
CA GLU A 920 17.80 1.45 -24.47
C GLU A 920 17.52 0.11 -23.76
N ARG A 921 17.18 -0.95 -24.51
CA ARG A 921 16.90 -2.29 -23.94
C ARG A 921 18.12 -2.91 -23.25
N LEU A 922 19.30 -2.74 -23.83
CA LEU A 922 20.56 -3.26 -23.28
C LEU A 922 20.96 -2.49 -22.00
N ALA A 923 20.79 -1.17 -21.99
CA ALA A 923 21.03 -0.35 -20.82
C ALA A 923 20.04 -0.68 -19.68
N GLU A 924 18.76 -0.84 -19.99
CA GLU A 924 17.72 -1.24 -19.03
C GLU A 924 18.07 -2.59 -18.37
N ALA A 925 18.46 -3.59 -19.16
CA ALA A 925 18.88 -4.90 -18.66
C ALA A 925 20.13 -4.82 -17.79
N TRP A 926 21.14 -4.04 -18.19
CA TRP A 926 22.37 -3.85 -17.42
C TRP A 926 22.11 -3.28 -16.03
N TRP A 927 21.30 -2.21 -15.97
CA TRP A 927 20.97 -1.54 -14.71
C TRP A 927 20.07 -2.40 -13.84
N LEU A 928 19.00 -2.99 -14.40
CA LEU A 928 18.08 -3.83 -13.63
C LEU A 928 18.80 -5.07 -13.06
N ALA A 929 19.61 -5.76 -13.86
CA ALA A 929 20.40 -6.90 -13.36
C ALA A 929 21.39 -6.49 -12.26
N SER A 930 22.05 -5.34 -12.40
CA SER A 930 22.99 -4.83 -11.38
C SER A 930 22.29 -4.45 -10.07
N ARG A 931 21.11 -3.82 -10.17
CA ARG A 931 20.24 -3.49 -9.04
C ARG A 931 19.74 -4.75 -8.34
N LEU A 932 19.20 -5.72 -9.08
CA LEU A 932 18.71 -6.99 -8.53
C LEU A 932 19.80 -7.79 -7.81
N ARG A 933 21.01 -7.88 -8.37
CA ARG A 933 22.16 -8.53 -7.69
C ARG A 933 22.50 -7.85 -6.38
N SER A 934 22.60 -6.52 -6.40
CA SER A 934 22.91 -5.73 -5.21
C SER A 934 21.83 -5.88 -4.13
N ALA A 935 20.55 -5.81 -4.51
CA ALA A 935 19.41 -6.00 -3.62
C ALA A 935 19.40 -7.41 -3.00
N ASN A 936 19.77 -8.45 -3.76
CA ASN A 936 19.87 -9.81 -3.24
C ASN A 936 20.92 -9.92 -2.11
N THR A 937 22.09 -9.29 -2.31
CA THR A 937 23.13 -9.19 -1.29
C THR A 937 22.67 -8.36 -0.09
N LEU A 938 22.04 -7.20 -0.31
CA LEU A 938 21.57 -6.34 0.76
C LEU A 938 20.49 -7.02 1.62
N LEU A 939 19.55 -7.74 0.99
CA LEU A 939 18.48 -8.44 1.68
C LEU A 939 19.03 -9.59 2.55
N SER A 940 19.87 -10.44 1.97
CA SER A 940 20.27 -11.71 2.59
C SER A 940 21.60 -11.68 3.34
N GLY A 941 22.45 -10.69 3.08
CA GLY A 941 23.85 -10.68 3.49
C GLY A 941 24.77 -11.61 2.67
N GLN A 942 24.22 -12.34 1.69
CA GLN A 942 24.95 -13.30 0.86
C GLN A 942 24.88 -12.92 -0.61
N THR A 943 25.99 -13.08 -1.34
CA THR A 943 26.03 -12.83 -2.78
C THR A 943 25.38 -13.98 -3.56
N SER A 944 24.48 -13.65 -4.47
CA SER A 944 23.93 -14.60 -5.45
C SER A 944 23.61 -13.91 -6.77
N ASP A 945 24.02 -14.56 -7.86
CA ASP A 945 23.74 -14.14 -9.24
C ASP A 945 22.38 -14.63 -9.75
N VAL A 946 21.61 -15.33 -8.90
CA VAL A 946 20.33 -15.93 -9.27
C VAL A 946 19.19 -15.18 -8.58
N LEU A 947 18.23 -14.73 -9.37
CA LEU A 947 16.98 -14.16 -8.86
C LEU A 947 16.20 -15.26 -8.12
N PRO A 948 15.85 -15.08 -6.84
CA PRO A 948 15.17 -16.13 -6.07
C PRO A 948 13.79 -16.44 -6.64
N SER A 949 13.31 -17.67 -6.41
CA SER A 949 11.92 -18.08 -6.71
C SER A 949 10.99 -17.91 -5.51
N ASP A 950 11.54 -17.74 -4.31
CA ASP A 950 10.76 -17.47 -3.10
C ASP A 950 10.10 -16.10 -3.20
N ARG A 951 8.76 -16.07 -3.10
CA ARG A 951 7.99 -14.83 -3.27
C ARG A 951 8.26 -13.81 -2.17
N GLY A 952 8.56 -14.24 -0.95
CA GLY A 952 8.90 -13.33 0.15
C GLY A 952 10.22 -12.62 -0.08
N LYS A 953 11.25 -13.36 -0.55
CA LYS A 953 12.53 -12.78 -0.95
C LYS A 953 12.42 -11.86 -2.16
N LEU A 954 11.64 -12.25 -3.17
CA LEU A 954 11.37 -11.41 -4.34
C LEU A 954 10.66 -10.11 -3.95
N ASP A 955 9.69 -10.18 -3.04
CA ASP A 955 9.04 -8.98 -2.51
C ASP A 955 10.05 -8.08 -1.78
N GLY A 956 10.89 -8.67 -0.93
CA GLY A 956 11.94 -7.94 -0.25
C GLY A 956 12.90 -7.24 -1.20
N ILE A 957 13.36 -7.95 -2.24
CA ILE A 957 14.18 -7.36 -3.31
C ILE A 957 13.43 -6.21 -3.99
N GLY A 958 12.14 -6.39 -4.30
CA GLY A 958 11.29 -5.35 -4.89
C GLY A 958 11.28 -4.08 -4.06
N ARG A 959 11.02 -4.18 -2.75
CA ARG A 959 11.02 -3.04 -1.83
C ARG A 959 12.36 -2.32 -1.79
N LEU A 960 13.48 -3.06 -1.84
CA LEU A 960 14.82 -2.45 -1.91
C LEU A 960 15.09 -1.73 -3.24
N LEU A 961 14.33 -2.04 -4.28
CA LEU A 961 14.38 -1.41 -5.59
C LEU A 961 13.28 -0.38 -5.80
N GLU A 962 12.64 0.06 -4.71
CA GLU A 962 11.58 1.08 -4.69
C GLU A 962 10.29 0.64 -5.38
N TYR A 963 10.08 -0.68 -5.55
CA TYR A 963 8.77 -1.20 -5.88
C TYR A 963 7.87 -1.13 -4.65
N GLU A 964 6.58 -0.92 -4.90
CA GLU A 964 5.56 -0.99 -3.85
C GLU A 964 5.62 -2.34 -3.11
N PRO A 965 5.26 -2.40 -1.81
CA PRO A 965 5.15 -3.64 -1.09
C PRO A 965 4.29 -4.67 -1.84
N ARG A 966 4.72 -5.93 -1.78
CA ARG A 966 4.08 -7.11 -2.40
C ARG A 966 4.21 -7.19 -3.93
N SER A 967 5.25 -6.57 -4.50
CA SER A 967 5.53 -6.52 -5.94
C SER A 967 6.34 -7.70 -6.49
N ALA A 968 6.43 -8.83 -5.77
CA ALA A 968 7.23 -9.99 -6.18
C ALA A 968 6.99 -10.45 -7.64
N THR A 969 5.72 -10.48 -8.07
CA THR A 969 5.37 -10.86 -9.45
C THR A 969 5.79 -9.80 -10.46
N GLN A 970 5.61 -8.53 -10.14
CA GLN A 970 6.02 -7.43 -11.01
C GLN A 970 7.53 -7.42 -11.21
N VAL A 971 8.31 -7.57 -10.13
CA VAL A 971 9.79 -7.66 -10.18
C VAL A 971 10.24 -8.78 -11.10
N GLU A 972 9.62 -9.95 -10.97
CA GLU A 972 9.91 -11.12 -11.80
C GLU A 972 9.54 -10.89 -13.27
N GLU A 973 8.34 -10.36 -13.54
CA GLU A 973 7.87 -10.08 -14.89
C GLU A 973 8.73 -9.02 -15.58
N ASP A 974 9.08 -7.95 -14.87
CA ASP A 974 9.93 -6.87 -15.37
C ASP A 974 11.32 -7.41 -15.70
N TRP A 975 11.93 -8.21 -14.82
CA TRP A 975 13.19 -8.87 -15.12
C TRP A 975 13.09 -9.76 -16.36
N LEU A 976 12.14 -10.70 -16.39
CA LEU A 976 12.01 -11.64 -17.50
C LEU A 976 11.68 -10.93 -18.82
N ARG A 977 10.89 -9.86 -18.80
CA ARG A 977 10.58 -9.03 -19.97
C ARG A 977 11.82 -8.30 -20.47
N THR A 978 12.55 -7.65 -19.57
CA THR A 978 13.75 -6.87 -19.87
C THR A 978 14.85 -7.77 -20.43
N ALA A 979 15.15 -8.87 -19.75
CA ALA A 979 16.15 -9.85 -20.18
C ALA A 979 15.82 -10.44 -21.56
N ARG A 980 14.56 -10.82 -21.83
CA ARG A 980 14.16 -11.32 -23.17
C ARG A 980 14.35 -10.28 -24.27
N ARG A 981 14.03 -9.01 -24.01
CA ARG A 981 14.19 -7.92 -24.99
C ARG A 981 15.66 -7.63 -25.28
N ALA A 982 16.48 -7.55 -24.23
CA ALA A 982 17.93 -7.39 -24.35
C ALA A 982 18.57 -8.58 -25.08
N ARG A 983 18.13 -9.82 -24.80
CA ARG A 983 18.62 -11.00 -25.50
C ARG A 983 18.39 -10.94 -27.01
N ARG A 984 17.20 -10.51 -27.45
CA ARG A 984 16.91 -10.36 -28.89
C ARG A 984 17.80 -9.31 -29.55
N ALA A 985 18.01 -8.17 -28.89
CA ALA A 985 18.92 -7.14 -29.38
C ALA A 985 20.36 -7.67 -29.46
N PHE A 986 20.80 -8.38 -28.41
CA PHE A 986 22.11 -9.02 -28.36
C PHE A 986 22.31 -10.04 -29.49
N GLU A 987 21.37 -10.97 -29.71
CA GLU A 987 21.51 -12.00 -30.75
C GLU A 987 21.67 -11.39 -32.13
N ASN A 988 20.83 -10.40 -32.47
CA ASN A 988 20.88 -9.71 -33.76
C ASN A 988 22.19 -8.94 -33.96
N LEU A 989 22.68 -8.24 -32.94
CA LEU A 989 23.87 -7.39 -33.05
C LEU A 989 25.19 -8.18 -32.90
N PHE A 990 25.18 -9.22 -32.07
CA PHE A 990 26.39 -9.97 -31.73
C PHE A 990 26.61 -11.17 -32.65
N TYR A 991 25.58 -11.97 -32.96
CA TYR A 991 25.74 -13.17 -33.80
C TYR A 991 25.40 -12.90 -35.28
N GLY A 992 24.46 -12.01 -35.55
CA GLY A 992 23.99 -11.67 -36.90
C GLY A 992 22.63 -12.28 -37.19
#